data_AF-A0A5B7T268-F1
#
_entry.id   AF-A0A5B7T268-F1
#
_cell.length_a   1.000
_cell.length_b   1.000
_cell.length_c   1.000
_cell.angle_alpha   90.00
_cell.angle_beta   90.00
_cell.angle_gamma   90.00
#
_symmetry.space_group_name_H-M   'P 1'
#
loop_
_entity.id
_entity.type
_entity.pdbx_description
1 polymer ?
#
loop_
_entity_poly.entity_id
_entity_poly.type
_entity_poly.pdbx_seq_one_letter_code
_entity_poly.pdbx_strand_id
1 'polypeptide(L)'
;MKFLDMLRKIDEKPEQSQTPTPDTPKKDENPEQSTEQKASTPVAEPEKKEENLPVSVHDKRINIEEQMNDLSHQYAKLRNDLKTNLFTEKDEFEAKKATLDKYLKTLKRDEKESNEKLANTKAQNDDAAKEHLASVNADRKEQTEKLQKLQSELSDLNSEINTKTAKLESLQTDLAKNEQSETDMSDSIKEEKDLQKMMVLMEKQKNSINTLYDERKDLKGQINNAQENITQLNGQANDLNSNINQVKSQIDDLKQKANEIDDKMKSDHNYRVETIGGLERHLQSLDEEHQKIDGELAEVNDNIDYITKYIKDVFHSAYLVRDVYLDKDKEYYVAANDFEADASKNDLFGMIDYLETKLQKPVTVVSTFYNNHIHDIIDAKAKASHLPIPNVVNIFDQLQASSNPTDKKVAIPENTDWVTRTDVESQDTFIYDQKQTLLMTVEYFDKLIDRINYYKNDQVVKTNIYNGDGQLSSTQNFNKNKELSEQNFYRTDGSIVLTVIFEKNQAVSFQLFDKNGLLEHDFNEKSELITWWLKNIAPNTENSVFVGNNSDLLYQLILNINSISSDNTIRLLQDVVKNIDAVINLLDKHNDIKDIFVQTDDDLHEIENKTNRDISVSVINTSSNGMLSLPESLKI
;
A
#
# COMPACT_ATOMS: atom_id res chain seq x y z
N MET A 1 -4.45 -19.96 -1.27
CA MET A 1 -3.41 -21.00 -1.06
C MET A 1 -3.72 -22.30 -1.81
N LYS A 2 -3.82 -22.28 -3.15
CA LYS A 2 -4.01 -23.49 -4.00
C LYS A 2 -3.34 -23.34 -5.38
N PHE A 3 -2.17 -22.71 -5.44
CA PHE A 3 -1.42 -22.53 -6.68
C PHE A 3 0.05 -22.93 -6.55
N LEU A 4 0.64 -22.78 -5.36
CA LEU A 4 1.99 -23.27 -5.03
C LEU A 4 2.11 -24.81 -5.00
N ASP A 5 1.00 -25.57 -4.99
CA ASP A 5 1.03 -27.05 -5.00
C ASP A 5 1.08 -27.66 -6.41
N MET A 6 0.94 -26.87 -7.48
CA MET A 6 0.91 -27.39 -8.86
C MET A 6 2.25 -27.28 -9.60
N LEU A 7 3.21 -26.50 -9.08
CA LEU A 7 4.56 -26.34 -9.67
C LEU A 7 5.63 -27.19 -8.97
N ARG A 8 5.26 -28.05 -8.01
CA ARG A 8 6.22 -28.83 -7.20
C ARG A 8 6.07 -30.35 -7.27
N LYS A 9 5.34 -30.87 -8.26
CA LYS A 9 5.13 -32.33 -8.42
C LYS A 9 5.41 -32.82 -9.86
N ILE A 10 6.64 -32.66 -10.32
CA ILE A 10 7.20 -33.46 -11.43
C ILE A 10 8.63 -33.89 -11.06
N ASP A 11 8.92 -34.19 -9.79
CA ASP A 11 10.24 -34.73 -9.43
C ASP A 11 10.21 -35.54 -8.13
N GLU A 12 9.40 -36.60 -8.08
CA GLU A 12 9.59 -37.65 -7.07
C GLU A 12 9.33 -39.03 -7.70
N LYS A 13 10.42 -39.79 -7.92
CA LYS A 13 10.38 -41.26 -7.95
C LYS A 13 10.93 -41.79 -6.61
N PRO A 14 10.44 -42.94 -6.11
CA PRO A 14 10.66 -43.36 -4.73
C PRO A 14 11.99 -44.10 -4.50
N GLU A 15 12.42 -44.02 -3.24
CA GLU A 15 13.65 -44.51 -2.61
C GLU A 15 14.02 -45.98 -2.87
N GLN A 16 15.32 -46.27 -2.73
CA GLN A 16 15.75 -47.43 -1.93
C GLN A 16 16.99 -47.13 -1.08
N SER A 17 16.87 -47.52 0.18
CA SER A 17 17.73 -47.28 1.33
C SER A 17 19.01 -48.11 1.34
N GLN A 18 20.06 -47.60 1.99
CA GLN A 18 20.89 -48.37 2.93
C GLN A 18 21.76 -47.46 3.83
N THR A 19 21.56 -47.63 5.13
CA THR A 19 22.32 -47.12 6.29
C THR A 19 23.78 -47.66 6.31
N PRO A 20 24.76 -47.08 7.04
CA PRO A 20 24.70 -46.86 8.49
C PRO A 20 25.42 -45.62 9.09
N THR A 21 24.98 -45.24 10.30
CA THR A 21 25.65 -44.47 11.38
C THR A 21 26.87 -45.21 11.98
N PRO A 22 27.60 -44.70 13.01
CA PRO A 22 27.98 -43.32 13.40
C PRO A 22 29.47 -43.20 13.86
N ASP A 23 30.03 -41.99 14.02
CA ASP A 23 30.66 -41.53 15.29
C ASP A 23 31.39 -40.17 15.17
N THR A 24 31.06 -39.30 16.13
CA THR A 24 31.66 -38.01 16.55
C THR A 24 33.05 -38.19 17.25
N PRO A 25 33.70 -37.15 17.81
CA PRO A 25 34.15 -35.84 17.28
C PRO A 25 35.59 -35.49 17.76
N LYS A 26 36.20 -34.36 17.32
CA LYS A 26 36.95 -33.38 18.17
C LYS A 26 37.68 -32.29 17.36
N LYS A 27 37.39 -31.02 17.73
CA LYS A 27 38.28 -29.95 18.28
C LYS A 27 39.79 -30.07 18.00
N ASP A 28 40.58 -29.03 17.75
CA ASP A 28 40.51 -27.59 18.11
C ASP A 28 41.64 -26.86 17.31
N GLU A 29 41.55 -25.52 17.26
CA GLU A 29 42.67 -24.55 17.26
C GLU A 29 43.53 -24.27 15.99
N ASN A 30 43.33 -23.04 15.49
CA ASN A 30 44.32 -22.14 14.88
C ASN A 30 45.36 -21.71 15.97
N PRO A 31 46.53 -21.05 15.73
CA PRO A 31 46.92 -20.25 14.55
C PRO A 31 48.43 -20.24 14.18
N GLU A 32 48.78 -19.33 13.24
CA GLU A 32 50.08 -18.68 12.99
C GLU A 32 51.11 -19.27 12.00
N GLN A 33 51.23 -18.54 10.88
CA GLN A 33 52.43 -17.81 10.43
C GLN A 33 53.78 -18.54 10.29
N SER A 34 54.27 -18.55 9.03
CA SER A 34 55.59 -18.05 8.59
C SER A 34 56.40 -19.02 7.71
N THR A 35 56.74 -18.51 6.53
CA THR A 35 57.99 -18.69 5.75
C THR A 35 58.62 -20.07 5.62
N GLU A 36 58.73 -20.55 4.36
CA GLU A 36 60.04 -20.81 3.75
C GLU A 36 59.94 -21.06 2.24
N GLN A 37 60.74 -20.29 1.49
CA GLN A 37 61.06 -20.54 0.09
C GLN A 37 61.80 -21.88 -0.06
N LYS A 38 61.38 -22.72 -1.00
CA LYS A 38 62.27 -23.70 -1.64
C LYS A 38 62.13 -23.64 -3.14
N ALA A 39 63.23 -23.22 -3.76
CA ALA A 39 63.49 -23.28 -5.17
C ALA A 39 63.37 -24.72 -5.70
N SER A 40 62.68 -24.86 -6.82
CA SER A 40 62.84 -26.01 -7.71
C SER A 40 63.44 -25.49 -9.02
N THR A 41 64.66 -25.96 -9.30
CA THR A 41 65.34 -25.87 -10.60
C THR A 41 64.52 -26.57 -11.69
N PRO A 42 64.33 -25.96 -12.88
CA PRO A 42 63.96 -26.69 -14.08
C PRO A 42 65.22 -27.22 -14.77
N VAL A 43 65.13 -28.48 -15.19
CA VAL A 43 66.10 -29.20 -16.00
C VAL A 43 66.12 -28.62 -17.41
N ALA A 44 67.31 -28.40 -17.95
CA ALA A 44 67.55 -27.87 -19.29
C ALA A 44 67.12 -28.86 -20.38
N GLU A 45 66.21 -28.42 -21.24
CA GLU A 45 66.02 -28.91 -22.61
C GLU A 45 66.74 -27.95 -23.58
N PRO A 46 67.25 -28.46 -24.72
CA PRO A 46 68.19 -27.73 -25.56
C PRO A 46 67.51 -26.56 -26.29
N GLU A 47 68.17 -25.40 -26.26
CA GLU A 47 67.85 -24.22 -27.05
C GLU A 47 67.60 -24.57 -28.53
N LYS A 48 66.33 -24.57 -28.94
CA LYS A 48 66.00 -24.06 -30.27
C LYS A 48 66.09 -22.54 -30.17
N LYS A 49 67.17 -21.97 -30.68
CA LYS A 49 67.19 -20.57 -31.09
C LYS A 49 66.13 -20.41 -32.18
N GLU A 50 64.92 -20.00 -31.79
CA GLU A 50 64.09 -19.24 -32.69
C GLU A 50 64.85 -17.94 -32.97
N GLU A 51 65.36 -17.81 -34.18
CA GLU A 51 65.72 -16.51 -34.72
C GLU A 51 64.49 -15.62 -34.55
N ASN A 52 64.57 -14.66 -33.63
CA ASN A 52 63.65 -13.53 -33.58
C ASN A 52 63.84 -12.78 -34.90
N LEU A 53 63.10 -13.20 -35.93
CA LEU A 53 62.86 -12.41 -37.13
C LEU A 53 62.40 -11.04 -36.64
N PRO A 54 62.95 -9.94 -37.16
CA PRO A 54 62.50 -8.62 -36.76
C PRO A 54 61.00 -8.53 -37.02
N VAL A 55 60.20 -8.41 -35.96
CA VAL A 55 58.75 -8.19 -36.01
C VAL A 55 58.50 -7.17 -37.10
N SER A 56 57.80 -7.59 -38.17
CA SER A 56 57.71 -6.73 -39.35
C SER A 56 56.93 -5.48 -38.98
N VAL A 57 57.10 -4.41 -39.75
CA VAL A 57 56.31 -3.18 -39.54
C VAL A 57 54.80 -3.49 -39.62
N HIS A 58 54.41 -4.53 -40.38
CA HIS A 58 53.03 -5.00 -40.46
C HIS A 58 52.54 -5.62 -39.14
N ASP A 59 53.34 -6.47 -38.49
CA ASP A 59 52.96 -7.14 -37.24
C ASP A 59 52.91 -6.14 -36.08
N LYS A 60 53.81 -5.14 -36.06
CA LYS A 60 53.75 -4.03 -35.11
C LYS A 60 52.49 -3.18 -35.33
N ARG A 61 52.10 -2.93 -36.57
CA ARG A 61 50.86 -2.20 -36.90
C ARG A 61 49.64 -2.96 -36.40
N ILE A 62 49.53 -4.26 -36.68
CA ILE A 62 48.40 -5.10 -36.22
C ILE A 62 48.30 -5.09 -34.68
N ASN A 63 49.43 -5.26 -33.97
CA ASN A 63 49.41 -5.22 -32.50
C ASN A 63 48.96 -3.86 -31.96
N ILE A 64 49.40 -2.75 -32.57
CA ILE A 64 48.92 -1.41 -32.21
C ILE A 64 47.43 -1.25 -32.53
N GLU A 65 46.95 -1.75 -33.67
CA GLU A 65 45.52 -1.75 -34.03
C GLU A 65 44.69 -2.53 -32.99
N GLU A 66 45.16 -3.70 -32.54
CA GLU A 66 44.51 -4.48 -31.46
C GLU A 66 44.52 -3.73 -30.12
N GLN A 67 45.63 -3.11 -29.73
CA GLN A 67 45.72 -2.32 -28.49
C GLN A 67 44.83 -1.07 -28.53
N MET A 68 44.76 -0.40 -29.69
CA MET A 68 43.86 0.73 -29.88
C MET A 68 42.40 0.30 -29.80
N ASN A 69 42.07 -0.87 -30.33
CA ASN A 69 40.72 -1.42 -30.24
C ASN A 69 40.35 -1.78 -28.79
N ASP A 70 41.25 -2.42 -28.04
CA ASP A 70 41.03 -2.74 -26.62
C ASP A 70 40.87 -1.46 -25.77
N LEU A 71 41.74 -0.47 -25.97
CA LEU A 71 41.64 0.81 -25.27
C LEU A 71 40.34 1.55 -25.59
N SER A 72 39.90 1.49 -26.85
CA SER A 72 38.62 2.02 -27.29
C SER A 72 37.45 1.37 -26.55
N HIS A 73 37.44 0.04 -26.42
CA HIS A 73 36.43 -0.68 -25.64
C HIS A 73 36.45 -0.32 -24.16
N GLN A 74 37.65 -0.22 -23.55
CA GLN A 74 37.79 0.19 -22.15
C GLN A 74 37.27 1.61 -21.92
N TYR A 75 37.59 2.53 -22.83
CA TYR A 75 37.10 3.91 -22.78
C TYR A 75 35.57 3.97 -22.90
N ALA A 76 34.98 3.25 -23.85
CA ALA A 76 33.53 3.20 -24.02
C ALA A 76 32.83 2.67 -22.76
N LYS A 77 33.38 1.60 -22.15
CA LYS A 77 32.87 1.06 -20.89
C LYS A 77 32.94 2.08 -19.75
N LEU A 78 34.11 2.69 -19.53
CA LEU A 78 34.29 3.70 -18.47
C LEU A 78 33.40 4.93 -18.68
N ARG A 79 33.22 5.35 -19.94
CA ARG A 79 32.31 6.44 -20.30
C ARG A 79 30.87 6.09 -19.92
N ASN A 80 30.41 4.87 -20.21
CA ASN A 80 29.07 4.39 -19.85
C ASN A 80 28.90 4.19 -18.33
N ASP A 81 29.93 3.69 -17.63
CA ASP A 81 29.91 3.56 -16.17
C ASP A 81 29.82 4.95 -15.51
N LEU A 82 30.60 5.92 -15.97
CA LEU A 82 30.54 7.30 -15.48
C LEU A 82 29.18 7.94 -15.77
N LYS A 83 28.67 7.76 -16.99
CA LYS A 83 27.34 8.20 -17.41
C LYS A 83 26.29 7.67 -16.42
N THR A 84 26.31 6.36 -16.18
CA THR A 84 25.39 5.68 -15.26
C THR A 84 25.47 6.24 -13.84
N ASN A 85 26.68 6.38 -13.29
CA ASN A 85 26.87 6.86 -11.90
C ASN A 85 26.37 8.29 -11.69
N LEU A 86 26.68 9.22 -12.62
CA LEU A 86 26.22 10.61 -12.53
C LEU A 86 24.69 10.73 -12.57
N PHE A 87 24.01 9.79 -13.25
CA PHE A 87 22.56 9.77 -13.30
C PHE A 87 21.90 9.09 -12.13
N THR A 88 22.50 8.02 -11.62
CA THR A 88 22.09 7.48 -10.32
C THR A 88 22.19 8.57 -9.25
N GLU A 89 23.28 9.33 -9.24
CA GLU A 89 23.46 10.45 -8.31
C GLU A 89 22.40 11.55 -8.51
N LYS A 90 22.10 11.93 -9.77
CA LYS A 90 21.00 12.86 -10.10
C LYS A 90 19.64 12.36 -9.59
N ASP A 91 19.32 11.09 -9.86
CA ASP A 91 18.06 10.46 -9.45
C ASP A 91 17.92 10.42 -7.92
N GLU A 92 19.01 10.12 -7.21
CA GLU A 92 19.06 10.18 -5.74
C GLU A 92 18.76 11.58 -5.22
N PHE A 93 19.33 12.62 -5.83
CA PHE A 93 19.02 14.00 -5.49
C PHE A 93 17.58 14.39 -5.83
N GLU A 94 17.04 13.98 -6.98
CA GLU A 94 15.64 14.23 -7.34
C GLU A 94 14.66 13.52 -6.39
N ALA A 95 14.96 12.29 -5.98
CA ALA A 95 14.18 11.55 -4.99
C ALA A 95 14.24 12.21 -3.61
N LYS A 96 15.43 12.68 -3.21
CA LYS A 96 15.60 13.46 -1.97
C LYS A 96 14.81 14.76 -2.04
N LYS A 97 14.86 15.49 -3.16
CA LYS A 97 14.07 16.70 -3.41
C LYS A 97 12.57 16.43 -3.26
N ALA A 98 12.05 15.39 -3.91
CA ALA A 98 10.64 15.02 -3.81
C ALA A 98 10.20 14.71 -2.37
N THR A 99 11.08 14.06 -1.59
CA THR A 99 10.86 13.78 -0.17
C THR A 99 10.82 15.06 0.67
N LEU A 100 11.78 15.95 0.48
CA LEU A 100 11.83 17.25 1.15
C LEU A 100 10.64 18.14 0.78
N ASP A 101 10.23 18.18 -0.50
CA ASP A 101 9.05 18.91 -0.97
C ASP A 101 7.76 18.40 -0.30
N LYS A 102 7.64 17.08 -0.10
CA LYS A 102 6.51 16.47 0.63
C LYS A 102 6.52 16.82 2.11
N TYR A 103 7.70 16.83 2.73
CA TYR A 103 7.85 17.21 4.12
C TYR A 103 7.49 18.69 4.33
N LEU A 104 7.98 19.57 3.45
CA LEU A 104 7.69 21.00 3.47
C LEU A 104 6.17 21.29 3.37
N LYS A 105 5.44 20.54 2.53
CA LYS A 105 3.97 20.64 2.45
C LYS A 105 3.27 20.28 3.76
N THR A 106 3.82 19.31 4.48
CA THR A 106 3.27 18.85 5.77
C THR A 106 3.49 19.92 6.83
N LEU A 107 4.72 20.46 6.92
CA LEU A 107 5.04 21.57 7.82
C LEU A 107 4.15 22.81 7.58
N LYS A 108 3.95 23.22 6.31
CA LYS A 108 3.05 24.35 5.96
C LYS A 108 1.60 24.14 6.42
N ARG A 109 1.12 22.89 6.37
CA ARG A 109 -0.22 22.56 6.85
C ARG A 109 -0.28 22.66 8.36
N ASP A 110 0.71 22.10 9.05
CA ASP A 110 0.77 22.07 10.52
C ASP A 110 0.95 23.48 11.09
N GLU A 111 1.71 24.36 10.40
CA GLU A 111 1.83 25.79 10.70
C GLU A 111 0.47 26.49 10.58
N LYS A 112 -0.26 26.26 9.48
CA LYS A 112 -1.60 26.83 9.26
C LYS A 112 -2.58 26.40 10.35
N GLU A 113 -2.65 25.10 10.67
CA GLU A 113 -3.52 24.59 11.72
C GLU A 113 -3.18 25.17 13.10
N SER A 114 -1.89 25.34 13.39
CA SER A 114 -1.41 25.93 14.64
C SER A 114 -1.74 27.43 14.73
N ASN A 115 -1.60 28.17 13.63
CA ASN A 115 -1.98 29.58 13.53
C ASN A 115 -3.50 29.77 13.71
N GLU A 116 -4.33 28.92 13.11
CA GLU A 116 -5.79 28.94 13.30
C GLU A 116 -6.18 28.68 14.75
N LYS A 117 -5.57 27.67 15.40
CA LYS A 117 -5.77 27.38 16.83
C LYS A 117 -5.32 28.53 17.72
N LEU A 118 -4.20 29.18 17.40
CA LEU A 118 -3.68 30.33 18.13
C LEU A 118 -4.65 31.51 18.04
N ALA A 119 -5.14 31.83 16.84
CA ALA A 119 -6.12 32.89 16.62
C ALA A 119 -7.42 32.63 17.38
N ASN A 120 -7.94 31.39 17.28
CA ASN A 120 -9.15 30.99 18.00
C ASN A 120 -8.99 31.09 19.52
N THR A 121 -7.84 30.66 20.07
CA THR A 121 -7.56 30.73 21.51
C THR A 121 -7.39 32.19 21.97
N LYS A 122 -6.75 33.06 21.17
CA LYS A 122 -6.63 34.50 21.45
C LYS A 122 -7.98 35.23 21.38
N ALA A 123 -8.94 34.74 20.61
CA ALA A 123 -10.28 35.31 20.51
C ALA A 123 -11.21 34.92 21.67
N GLN A 124 -10.87 33.87 22.45
CA GLN A 124 -11.66 33.47 23.61
C GLN A 124 -11.56 34.52 24.72
N ASN A 125 -12.71 34.85 25.33
CA ASN A 125 -12.80 35.81 26.43
C ASN A 125 -13.74 35.30 27.53
N ASP A 126 -13.77 36.02 28.65
CA ASP A 126 -14.59 35.66 29.82
C ASP A 126 -15.87 36.50 29.93
N ASP A 127 -16.33 37.15 28.86
CA ASP A 127 -17.39 38.16 28.95
C ASP A 127 -18.72 37.56 29.46
N ALA A 128 -19.11 36.39 28.94
CA ALA A 128 -20.30 35.68 29.42
C ALA A 128 -20.19 35.24 30.89
N ALA A 129 -18.98 34.82 31.31
CA ALA A 129 -18.73 34.43 32.71
C ALA A 129 -18.76 35.65 33.65
N LYS A 130 -18.21 36.80 33.20
CA LYS A 130 -18.29 38.08 33.92
C LYS A 130 -19.73 38.57 34.07
N GLU A 131 -20.55 38.44 33.02
CA GLU A 131 -21.96 38.81 33.06
C GLU A 131 -22.73 37.91 34.06
N HIS A 132 -22.50 36.60 34.02
CA HIS A 132 -23.11 35.67 34.97
C HIS A 132 -22.67 35.95 36.42
N LEU A 133 -21.38 36.23 36.64
CA LEU A 133 -20.85 36.63 37.95
C LEU A 133 -21.49 37.94 38.46
N ALA A 134 -21.71 38.91 37.57
CA ALA A 134 -22.40 40.16 37.90
C ALA A 134 -23.84 39.91 38.35
N SER A 135 -24.58 39.02 37.65
CA SER A 135 -25.93 38.61 38.02
C SER A 135 -25.97 37.94 39.40
N VAL A 136 -25.10 36.96 39.65
CA VAL A 136 -25.03 36.26 40.95
C VAL A 136 -24.72 37.23 42.09
N ASN A 137 -23.84 38.21 41.86
CA ASN A 137 -23.53 39.23 42.85
C ASN A 137 -24.71 40.19 43.10
N ALA A 138 -25.51 40.50 42.06
CA ALA A 138 -26.71 41.30 42.20
C ALA A 138 -27.77 40.56 43.04
N ASP A 139 -28.04 39.28 42.74
CA ASP A 139 -28.97 38.44 43.52
C ASP A 139 -28.52 38.34 44.98
N ARG A 140 -27.21 38.16 45.23
CA ARG A 140 -26.65 38.11 46.58
C ARG A 140 -26.88 39.42 47.33
N LYS A 141 -26.73 40.56 46.64
CA LYS A 141 -27.00 41.88 47.23
C LYS A 141 -28.48 42.01 47.61
N GLU A 142 -29.39 41.63 46.73
CA GLU A 142 -30.83 41.64 47.00
C GLU A 142 -31.19 40.76 48.22
N GLN A 143 -30.66 39.54 48.30
CA GLN A 143 -30.89 38.67 49.46
C GLN A 143 -30.30 39.25 50.76
N THR A 144 -29.17 39.95 50.68
CA THR A 144 -28.57 40.62 51.84
C THR A 144 -29.44 41.76 52.35
N GLU A 145 -30.02 42.56 51.45
CA GLU A 145 -30.97 43.63 51.79
C GLU A 145 -32.26 43.03 52.40
N LYS A 146 -32.77 41.94 51.83
CA LYS A 146 -33.92 41.20 52.38
C LYS A 146 -33.63 40.67 53.79
N LEU A 147 -32.44 40.11 54.02
CA LEU A 147 -32.02 39.64 55.34
C LEU A 147 -32.04 40.77 56.37
N GLN A 148 -31.50 41.93 56.03
CA GLN A 148 -31.51 43.10 56.92
C GLN A 148 -32.93 43.53 57.28
N LYS A 149 -33.86 43.53 56.30
CA LYS A 149 -35.26 43.85 56.54
C LYS A 149 -35.93 42.87 57.50
N LEU A 150 -35.75 41.56 57.27
CA LEU A 150 -36.32 40.52 58.15
C LEU A 150 -35.74 40.59 59.58
N GLN A 151 -34.45 40.92 59.73
CA GLN A 151 -33.82 41.12 61.03
C GLN A 151 -34.42 42.33 61.77
N SER A 152 -34.73 43.42 61.06
CA SER A 152 -35.42 44.57 61.63
C SER A 152 -36.84 44.20 62.09
N GLU A 153 -37.60 43.51 61.23
CA GLU A 153 -38.96 43.04 61.56
C GLU A 153 -38.96 42.13 62.81
N LEU A 154 -37.95 41.27 62.96
CA LEU A 154 -37.81 40.39 64.13
C LEU A 154 -37.48 41.18 65.39
N SER A 155 -36.67 42.23 65.28
CA SER A 155 -36.37 43.13 66.39
C SER A 155 -37.62 43.86 66.88
N ASP A 156 -38.41 44.40 65.95
CA ASP A 156 -39.66 45.10 66.27
C ASP A 156 -40.68 44.16 66.93
N LEU A 157 -40.83 42.96 66.37
CA LEU A 157 -41.73 41.93 66.91
C LEU A 157 -41.33 41.47 68.32
N ASN A 158 -40.03 41.26 68.57
CA ASN A 158 -39.53 40.94 69.91
C ASN A 158 -39.80 42.07 70.91
N SER A 159 -39.69 43.34 70.49
CA SER A 159 -40.05 44.48 71.31
C SER A 159 -41.54 44.51 71.67
N GLU A 160 -42.41 44.16 70.72
CA GLU A 160 -43.85 44.02 70.98
C GLU A 160 -44.16 42.87 71.95
N ILE A 161 -43.55 41.69 71.76
CA ILE A 161 -43.68 40.54 72.66
C ILE A 161 -43.26 40.92 74.09
N ASN A 162 -42.14 41.62 74.26
CA ASN A 162 -41.66 42.07 75.57
C ASN A 162 -42.67 43.03 76.22
N THR A 163 -43.23 43.97 75.44
CA THR A 163 -44.24 44.92 75.93
C THR A 163 -45.52 44.21 76.39
N LYS A 164 -45.99 43.23 75.60
CA LYS A 164 -47.18 42.44 75.95
C LYS A 164 -46.93 41.52 77.15
N THR A 165 -45.74 40.95 77.26
CA THR A 165 -45.30 40.14 78.40
C THR A 165 -45.30 40.96 79.69
N ALA A 166 -44.71 42.16 79.67
CA ALA A 166 -44.75 43.07 80.82
C ALA A 166 -46.20 43.46 81.22
N LYS A 167 -47.10 43.64 80.23
CA LYS A 167 -48.52 43.88 80.50
C LYS A 167 -49.22 42.66 81.12
N LEU A 168 -48.90 41.45 80.67
CA LEU A 168 -49.39 40.21 81.26
C LEU A 168 -48.94 40.08 82.74
N GLU A 169 -47.68 40.36 83.04
CA GLU A 169 -47.16 40.36 84.42
C GLU A 169 -47.88 41.37 85.32
N SER A 170 -48.17 42.57 84.80
CA SER A 170 -48.99 43.57 85.51
C SER A 170 -50.41 43.04 85.78
N LEU A 171 -51.07 42.42 84.80
CA LEU A 171 -52.41 41.86 84.97
C LEU A 171 -52.44 40.70 85.97
N GLN A 172 -51.41 39.86 85.99
CA GLN A 172 -51.25 38.78 86.97
C GLN A 172 -51.05 39.35 88.39
N THR A 173 -50.30 40.45 88.51
CA THR A 173 -50.13 41.15 89.78
C THR A 173 -51.45 41.74 90.29
N ASP A 174 -52.25 42.34 89.39
CA ASP A 174 -53.56 42.88 89.74
C ASP A 174 -54.56 41.78 90.12
N LEU A 175 -54.52 40.61 89.45
CA LEU A 175 -55.29 39.43 89.83
C LEU A 175 -54.91 38.93 91.23
N ALA A 176 -53.61 38.85 91.54
CA ALA A 176 -53.13 38.44 92.87
C ALA A 176 -53.59 39.42 93.97
N LYS A 177 -53.57 40.73 93.70
CA LYS A 177 -54.11 41.75 94.63
C LYS A 177 -55.63 41.63 94.82
N ASN A 178 -56.37 41.33 93.75
CA ASN A 178 -57.81 41.08 93.82
C ASN A 178 -58.13 39.82 94.66
N GLU A 179 -57.38 38.73 94.49
CA GLU A 179 -57.50 37.50 95.29
C GLU A 179 -57.11 37.72 96.77
N GLN A 180 -56.08 38.52 97.02
CA GLN A 180 -55.71 38.92 98.39
C GLN A 180 -56.80 39.78 99.03
N SER A 181 -57.41 40.71 98.29
CA SER A 181 -58.50 41.55 98.79
C SER A 181 -59.74 40.73 99.17
N GLU A 182 -60.05 39.66 98.44
CA GLU A 182 -61.10 38.71 98.84
C GLU A 182 -60.72 37.96 100.12
N THR A 183 -59.46 37.54 100.24
CA THR A 183 -58.94 36.83 101.42
C THR A 183 -58.98 37.72 102.67
N ASP A 184 -58.46 38.94 102.59
CA ASP A 184 -58.48 39.95 103.66
C ASP A 184 -59.92 40.25 104.10
N MET A 185 -60.84 40.33 103.14
CA MET A 185 -62.26 40.52 103.41
C MET A 185 -62.86 39.29 104.11
N SER A 186 -62.57 38.07 103.66
CA SER A 186 -63.00 36.84 104.33
C SER A 186 -62.43 36.73 105.75
N ASP A 187 -61.17 37.11 105.97
CA ASP A 187 -60.52 37.01 107.27
C ASP A 187 -61.07 38.07 108.23
N SER A 188 -61.38 39.28 107.75
CA SER A 188 -62.08 40.31 108.55
C SER A 188 -63.46 39.86 109.08
N ILE A 189 -64.15 38.98 108.35
CA ILE A 189 -65.41 38.35 108.80
C ILE A 189 -65.14 37.25 109.83
N LYS A 190 -64.11 36.42 109.62
CA LYS A 190 -63.76 35.29 110.51
C LYS A 190 -63.19 35.74 111.85
N GLU A 191 -62.50 36.88 111.90
CA GLU A 191 -61.92 37.44 113.13
C GLU A 191 -62.96 38.13 114.04
N GLU A 192 -64.13 38.49 113.51
CA GLU A 192 -65.23 39.08 114.27
C GLU A 192 -65.99 38.02 115.09
N LYS A 193 -66.15 38.25 116.40
CA LYS A 193 -66.76 37.29 117.34
C LYS A 193 -68.18 37.66 117.77
N ASP A 194 -68.67 38.84 117.34
CA ASP A 194 -70.03 39.33 117.58
C ASP A 194 -70.95 39.07 116.37
N LEU A 195 -71.97 38.23 116.56
CA LEU A 195 -72.92 37.82 115.52
C LEU A 195 -73.67 39.00 114.87
N GLN A 196 -73.99 40.07 115.61
CA GLN A 196 -74.69 41.23 115.03
C GLN A 196 -73.75 42.10 114.20
N LYS A 197 -72.49 42.28 114.64
CA LYS A 197 -71.47 42.99 113.84
C LYS A 197 -71.06 42.20 112.60
N MET A 198 -70.98 40.88 112.72
CA MET A 198 -70.69 39.97 111.60
C MET A 198 -71.76 40.08 110.50
N MET A 199 -73.04 40.18 110.88
CA MET A 199 -74.14 40.36 109.93
C MET A 199 -74.09 41.72 109.21
N VAL A 200 -73.73 42.79 109.92
CA VAL A 200 -73.53 44.13 109.33
C VAL A 200 -72.30 44.18 108.41
N LEU A 201 -71.21 43.53 108.80
CA LEU A 201 -70.01 43.37 107.97
C LEU A 201 -70.33 42.60 106.69
N MET A 202 -71.01 41.46 106.78
CA MET A 202 -71.44 40.69 105.60
C MET A 202 -72.31 41.52 104.65
N GLU A 203 -73.29 42.28 105.16
CA GLU A 203 -74.17 43.08 104.28
C GLU A 203 -73.41 44.24 103.61
N LYS A 204 -72.47 44.87 104.32
CA LYS A 204 -71.61 45.93 103.77
C LYS A 204 -70.62 45.39 102.74
N GLN A 205 -70.10 44.18 102.96
CA GLN A 205 -69.09 43.56 102.12
C GLN A 205 -69.67 42.82 100.91
N LYS A 206 -70.95 42.44 100.92
CA LYS A 206 -71.67 41.79 99.80
C LYS A 206 -71.51 42.51 98.46
N ASN A 207 -71.63 43.83 98.43
CA ASN A 207 -71.46 44.61 97.20
C ASN A 207 -70.00 44.61 96.74
N SER A 208 -69.04 44.73 97.67
CA SER A 208 -67.61 44.67 97.36
C SER A 208 -67.16 43.28 96.87
N ILE A 209 -67.75 42.20 97.40
CA ILE A 209 -67.51 40.83 96.92
C ILE A 209 -67.96 40.68 95.47
N ASN A 210 -69.15 41.16 95.11
CA ASN A 210 -69.62 41.12 93.73
C ASN A 210 -68.70 41.91 92.79
N THR A 211 -68.26 43.12 93.19
CA THR A 211 -67.26 43.89 92.44
C THR A 211 -65.95 43.12 92.24
N LEU A 212 -65.42 42.48 93.30
CA LEU A 212 -64.19 41.70 93.22
C LEU A 212 -64.34 40.49 92.27
N TYR A 213 -65.50 39.82 92.25
CA TYR A 213 -65.78 38.72 91.32
C TYR A 213 -65.85 39.18 89.86
N ASP A 214 -66.50 40.31 89.60
CA ASP A 214 -66.59 40.89 88.26
C ASP A 214 -65.21 41.35 87.76
N GLU A 215 -64.44 42.04 88.61
CA GLU A 215 -63.05 42.43 88.32
C GLU A 215 -62.16 41.21 88.06
N ARG A 216 -62.30 40.13 88.84
CA ARG A 216 -61.56 38.88 88.63
C ARG A 216 -61.89 38.25 87.29
N LYS A 217 -63.17 38.21 86.94
CA LYS A 217 -63.63 37.67 85.66
C LYS A 217 -63.04 38.46 84.50
N ASP A 218 -63.04 39.78 84.60
CA ASP A 218 -62.45 40.67 83.59
C ASP A 218 -60.92 40.49 83.50
N LEU A 219 -60.21 40.49 84.65
CA LEU A 219 -58.77 40.23 84.72
C LEU A 219 -58.39 38.88 84.11
N LYS A 220 -59.14 37.81 84.40
CA LYS A 220 -58.93 36.49 83.77
C LYS A 220 -59.15 36.54 82.26
N GLY A 221 -60.17 37.26 81.80
CA GLY A 221 -60.40 37.50 80.37
C GLY A 221 -59.24 38.23 79.70
N GLN A 222 -58.75 39.32 80.32
CA GLN A 222 -57.61 40.09 79.82
C GLN A 222 -56.30 39.26 79.83
N ILE A 223 -56.06 38.44 80.86
CA ILE A 223 -54.91 37.54 80.95
C ILE A 223 -54.94 36.50 79.82
N ASN A 224 -56.07 35.84 79.59
CA ASN A 224 -56.20 34.86 78.51
C ASN A 224 -55.95 35.51 77.14
N ASN A 225 -56.56 36.68 76.89
CA ASN A 225 -56.33 37.43 75.65
C ASN A 225 -54.85 37.84 75.49
N ALA A 226 -54.18 38.25 76.57
CA ALA A 226 -52.77 38.60 76.53
C ALA A 226 -51.88 37.36 76.24
N GLN A 227 -52.18 36.20 76.84
CA GLN A 227 -51.48 34.94 76.59
C GLN A 227 -51.66 34.44 75.15
N GLU A 228 -52.88 34.52 74.60
CA GLU A 228 -53.15 34.18 73.20
C GLU A 228 -52.38 35.09 72.24
N ASN A 229 -52.38 36.41 72.48
CA ASN A 229 -51.61 37.36 71.67
C ASN A 229 -50.11 37.09 71.73
N ILE A 230 -49.55 36.85 72.92
CA ILE A 230 -48.12 36.50 73.08
C ILE A 230 -47.80 35.20 72.34
N THR A 231 -48.69 34.20 72.39
CA THR A 231 -48.51 32.94 71.68
C THR A 231 -48.49 33.14 70.16
N GLN A 232 -49.40 33.97 69.63
CA GLN A 232 -49.43 34.31 68.20
C GLN A 232 -48.17 35.07 67.75
N LEU A 233 -47.75 36.09 68.52
CA LEU A 233 -46.55 36.87 68.22
C LEU A 233 -45.29 35.99 68.28
N ASN A 234 -45.19 35.06 69.25
CA ASN A 234 -44.10 34.08 69.30
C ASN A 234 -44.10 33.15 68.08
N GLY A 235 -45.28 32.74 67.60
CA GLY A 235 -45.42 31.98 66.36
C GLY A 235 -44.87 32.75 65.16
N GLN A 236 -45.25 34.02 65.01
CA GLN A 236 -44.75 34.91 63.96
C GLN A 236 -43.23 35.13 64.06
N ALA A 237 -42.68 35.25 65.27
CA ALA A 237 -41.24 35.39 65.48
C ALA A 237 -40.47 34.14 65.07
N ASN A 238 -41.01 32.96 65.35
CA ASN A 238 -40.44 31.68 64.91
C ASN A 238 -40.45 31.54 63.39
N ASP A 239 -41.56 31.88 62.73
CA ASP A 239 -41.67 31.86 61.27
C ASP A 239 -40.68 32.82 60.62
N LEU A 240 -40.56 34.03 61.18
CA LEU A 240 -39.62 35.04 60.71
C LEU A 240 -38.17 34.60 60.91
N ASN A 241 -37.85 33.96 62.03
CA ASN A 241 -36.53 33.39 62.29
C ASN A 241 -36.19 32.23 61.32
N SER A 242 -37.18 31.41 60.96
CA SER A 242 -37.04 30.39 59.91
C SER A 242 -36.71 31.02 58.56
N ASN A 243 -37.45 32.08 58.17
CA ASN A 243 -37.19 32.82 56.93
C ASN A 243 -35.79 33.46 56.91
N ILE A 244 -35.34 34.02 58.04
CA ILE A 244 -33.97 34.56 58.19
C ILE A 244 -32.92 33.48 57.92
N ASN A 245 -33.09 32.29 58.49
CA ASN A 245 -32.15 31.19 58.29
C ASN A 245 -32.15 30.70 56.83
N GLN A 246 -33.31 30.63 56.18
CA GLN A 246 -33.40 30.28 54.78
C GLN A 246 -32.69 31.31 53.88
N VAL A 247 -32.90 32.61 54.11
CA VAL A 247 -32.23 33.67 53.34
C VAL A 247 -30.71 33.65 53.58
N LYS A 248 -30.25 33.39 54.82
CA LYS A 248 -28.80 33.21 55.09
C LYS A 248 -28.21 32.06 54.27
N SER A 249 -28.88 30.91 54.24
CA SER A 249 -28.45 29.77 53.42
C SER A 249 -28.38 30.13 51.94
N GLN A 250 -29.36 30.88 51.41
CA GLN A 250 -29.34 31.34 50.02
C GLN A 250 -28.17 32.30 49.72
N ILE A 251 -27.82 33.18 50.66
CA ILE A 251 -26.66 34.06 50.54
C ILE A 251 -25.37 33.25 50.49
N ASP A 252 -25.23 32.24 51.35
CA ASP A 252 -24.06 31.35 51.38
C ASP A 252 -23.92 30.56 50.07
N ASP A 253 -25.02 30.00 49.54
CA ASP A 253 -25.06 29.32 48.25
C ASP A 253 -24.64 30.25 47.09
N LEU A 254 -25.15 31.48 47.07
CA LEU A 254 -24.78 32.48 46.05
C LEU A 254 -23.30 32.88 46.16
N LYS A 255 -22.76 32.92 47.39
CA LYS A 255 -21.35 33.20 47.62
C LYS A 255 -20.46 32.06 47.13
N GLN A 256 -20.87 30.81 47.35
CA GLN A 256 -20.19 29.65 46.80
C GLN A 256 -20.20 29.67 45.27
N LYS A 257 -21.37 29.90 44.65
CA LYS A 257 -21.50 30.02 43.19
C LYS A 257 -20.60 31.11 42.60
N ALA A 258 -20.53 32.27 43.26
CA ALA A 258 -19.65 33.35 42.82
C ALA A 258 -18.17 32.93 42.84
N ASN A 259 -17.74 32.23 43.90
CA ASN A 259 -16.37 31.72 43.99
C ASN A 259 -16.08 30.65 42.91
N GLU A 260 -17.01 29.72 42.68
CA GLU A 260 -16.86 28.69 41.64
C GLU A 260 -16.71 29.30 40.23
N ILE A 261 -17.46 30.36 39.93
CA ILE A 261 -17.33 31.08 38.66
C ILE A 261 -15.96 31.77 38.55
N ASP A 262 -15.50 32.44 39.62
CA ASP A 262 -14.20 33.13 39.64
C ASP A 262 -13.02 32.16 39.50
N ASP A 263 -13.06 31.02 40.21
CA ASP A 263 -12.05 29.97 40.11
C ASP A 263 -12.01 29.35 38.72
N LYS A 264 -13.18 29.11 38.11
CA LYS A 264 -13.26 28.62 36.73
C LYS A 264 -12.68 29.63 35.75
N MET A 265 -13.00 30.92 35.88
CA MET A 265 -12.44 31.97 35.04
C MET A 265 -10.91 32.03 35.15
N LYS A 266 -10.35 31.92 36.35
CA LYS A 266 -8.90 31.87 36.56
C LYS A 266 -8.27 30.63 35.92
N SER A 267 -8.89 29.47 36.09
CA SER A 267 -8.44 28.22 35.49
C SER A 267 -8.44 28.31 33.95
N ASP A 268 -9.54 28.77 33.37
CA ASP A 268 -9.69 28.92 31.92
C ASP A 268 -8.70 29.96 31.38
N HIS A 269 -8.46 31.07 32.10
CA HIS A 269 -7.45 32.07 31.74
C HIS A 269 -6.04 31.47 31.72
N ASN A 270 -5.65 30.76 32.78
CA ASN A 270 -4.33 30.14 32.87
C ASN A 270 -4.13 29.09 31.77
N TYR A 271 -5.15 28.27 31.50
CA TYR A 271 -5.12 27.29 30.42
C TYR A 271 -4.94 27.95 29.04
N ARG A 272 -5.64 29.05 28.77
CA ARG A 272 -5.46 29.82 27.52
C ARG A 272 -4.05 30.39 27.41
N VAL A 273 -3.50 30.95 28.49
CA VAL A 273 -2.12 31.50 28.50
C VAL A 273 -1.09 30.41 28.22
N GLU A 274 -1.21 29.25 28.88
CA GLU A 274 -0.32 28.11 28.66
C GLU A 274 -0.42 27.57 27.22
N THR A 275 -1.65 27.44 26.71
CA THR A 275 -1.92 26.99 25.34
C THR A 275 -1.35 27.96 24.31
N ILE A 276 -1.52 29.28 24.51
CA ILE A 276 -0.94 30.31 23.65
C ILE A 276 0.59 30.20 23.65
N GLY A 277 1.23 30.13 24.81
CA GLY A 277 2.69 30.00 24.90
C GLY A 277 3.22 28.68 24.31
N GLY A 278 2.46 27.60 24.42
CA GLY A 278 2.76 26.31 23.78
C GLY A 278 2.69 26.39 22.26
N LEU A 279 1.62 26.99 21.72
CA LEU A 279 1.44 27.20 20.28
C LEU A 279 2.49 28.14 19.69
N GLU A 280 2.86 29.22 20.38
CA GLU A 280 3.89 30.15 19.93
C GLU A 280 5.28 29.48 19.87
N ARG A 281 5.64 28.65 20.86
CA ARG A 281 6.87 27.84 20.81
C ARG A 281 6.84 26.81 19.68
N HIS A 282 5.70 26.17 19.46
CA HIS A 282 5.56 25.20 18.39
C HIS A 282 5.70 25.86 17.01
N LEU A 283 5.08 27.01 16.79
CA LEU A 283 5.22 27.80 15.57
C LEU A 283 6.66 28.26 15.33
N GLN A 284 7.38 28.67 16.39
CA GLN A 284 8.80 28.98 16.27
C GLN A 284 9.63 27.76 15.84
N SER A 285 9.37 26.59 16.44
CA SER A 285 10.04 25.35 16.02
C SER A 285 9.74 24.98 14.57
N LEU A 286 8.51 25.19 14.10
CA LEU A 286 8.14 24.97 12.70
C LEU A 286 8.87 25.93 11.76
N ASP A 287 9.06 27.20 12.14
CA ASP A 287 9.82 28.18 11.36
C ASP A 287 11.30 27.79 11.23
N GLU A 288 11.92 27.37 12.33
CA GLU A 288 13.30 26.86 12.32
C GLU A 288 13.45 25.62 11.41
N GLU A 289 12.46 24.73 11.45
CA GLU A 289 12.42 23.54 10.61
C GLU A 289 12.19 23.88 9.13
N HIS A 290 11.33 24.86 8.83
CA HIS A 290 11.15 25.41 7.49
C HIS A 290 12.47 25.92 6.91
N GLN A 291 13.20 26.75 7.66
CA GLN A 291 14.49 27.29 7.23
C GLN A 291 15.52 26.19 6.94
N LYS A 292 15.55 25.13 7.77
CA LYS A 292 16.44 23.99 7.55
C LYS A 292 16.10 23.25 6.26
N ILE A 293 14.82 22.94 6.05
CA ILE A 293 14.36 22.20 4.86
C ILE A 293 14.53 23.02 3.59
N ASP A 294 14.28 24.33 3.63
CA ASP A 294 14.53 25.23 2.50
C ASP A 294 16.03 25.30 2.16
N GLY A 295 16.91 25.29 3.18
CA GLY A 295 18.36 25.19 2.98
C GLY A 295 18.79 23.87 2.34
N GLU A 296 18.27 22.74 2.82
CA GLU A 296 18.53 21.42 2.23
C GLU A 296 18.01 21.32 0.79
N LEU A 297 16.83 21.90 0.50
CA LEU A 297 16.29 21.96 -0.84
C LEU A 297 17.17 22.79 -1.78
N ALA A 298 17.69 23.93 -1.31
CA ALA A 298 18.61 24.75 -2.09
C ALA A 298 19.88 23.97 -2.45
N GLU A 299 20.50 23.29 -1.48
CA GLU A 299 21.68 22.46 -1.72
C GLU A 299 21.40 21.32 -2.71
N VAL A 300 20.27 20.63 -2.56
CA VAL A 300 19.87 19.54 -3.47
C VAL A 300 19.63 20.06 -4.89
N ASN A 301 18.97 21.21 -5.05
CA ASN A 301 18.78 21.83 -6.37
C ASN A 301 20.11 22.24 -6.99
N ASP A 302 21.03 22.84 -6.23
CA ASP A 302 22.36 23.21 -6.71
C ASP A 302 23.15 21.97 -7.18
N ASN A 303 23.06 20.85 -6.47
CA ASN A 303 23.68 19.59 -6.88
C ASN A 303 23.06 19.03 -8.16
N ILE A 304 21.73 19.05 -8.30
CA ILE A 304 21.03 18.65 -9.54
C ILE A 304 21.49 19.51 -10.72
N ASP A 305 21.56 20.83 -10.54
CA ASP A 305 21.98 21.78 -11.57
C ASP A 305 23.44 21.56 -11.97
N TYR A 306 24.32 21.34 -10.99
CA TYR A 306 25.73 21.02 -11.22
C TYR A 306 25.88 19.74 -12.03
N ILE A 307 25.23 18.65 -11.60
CA ILE A 307 25.29 17.35 -12.27
C ILE A 307 24.73 17.46 -13.69
N THR A 308 23.55 18.08 -13.85
CA THR A 308 22.92 18.32 -15.16
C THR A 308 23.85 19.07 -16.11
N LYS A 309 24.51 20.12 -15.62
CA LYS A 309 25.49 20.86 -16.41
C LYS A 309 26.71 20.02 -16.77
N TYR A 310 27.29 19.33 -15.79
CA TYR A 310 28.47 18.48 -15.98
C TYR A 310 28.22 17.40 -17.04
N ILE A 311 27.06 16.77 -16.99
CA ILE A 311 26.60 15.80 -17.98
C ILE A 311 26.52 16.40 -19.37
N LYS A 312 25.90 17.58 -19.51
CA LYS A 312 25.79 18.26 -20.78
C LYS A 312 27.16 18.58 -21.37
N ASP A 313 28.09 19.03 -20.53
CA ASP A 313 29.43 19.42 -20.94
C ASP A 313 30.30 18.19 -21.31
N VAL A 314 30.16 17.06 -20.60
CA VAL A 314 30.96 15.84 -20.84
C VAL A 314 30.40 14.99 -21.96
N PHE A 315 29.09 14.78 -22.01
CA PHE A 315 28.45 13.85 -22.95
C PHE A 315 27.82 14.54 -24.16
N HIS A 316 27.80 15.87 -24.20
CA HIS A 316 27.17 16.67 -25.27
C HIS A 316 25.70 16.33 -25.53
N SER A 317 25.02 15.74 -24.54
CA SER A 317 23.60 15.41 -24.59
C SER A 317 22.84 16.22 -23.56
N ALA A 318 21.64 16.71 -23.94
CA ALA A 318 20.70 17.31 -23.02
C ALA A 318 19.91 16.27 -22.22
N TYR A 319 19.86 15.02 -22.72
CA TYR A 319 18.99 13.96 -22.24
C TYR A 319 19.69 12.62 -22.23
N LEU A 320 19.20 11.74 -21.37
CA LEU A 320 20.01 10.60 -20.94
C LEU A 320 19.52 9.32 -21.54
N VAL A 321 20.48 8.54 -21.98
CA VAL A 321 20.27 7.16 -22.36
C VAL A 321 21.21 6.31 -21.53
N ARG A 322 20.67 5.50 -20.63
CA ARG A 322 21.45 4.60 -19.77
C ARG A 322 21.08 3.15 -20.03
N ASP A 323 21.87 2.22 -19.55
CA ASP A 323 21.46 0.81 -19.59
C ASP A 323 20.21 0.56 -18.73
N VAL A 324 19.35 -0.34 -19.19
CA VAL A 324 18.19 -0.83 -18.46
C VAL A 324 18.66 -1.50 -17.17
N TYR A 325 18.19 -0.97 -16.04
CA TYR A 325 18.44 -1.54 -14.74
C TYR A 325 17.58 -2.80 -14.54
N LEU A 326 18.23 -3.90 -14.18
CA LEU A 326 17.56 -5.16 -13.90
C LEU A 326 17.59 -5.47 -12.40
N ASP A 327 16.44 -5.41 -11.78
CA ASP A 327 16.22 -5.87 -10.40
C ASP A 327 16.36 -7.39 -10.32
N LYS A 328 17.34 -7.89 -9.55
CA LYS A 328 17.65 -9.32 -9.44
C LYS A 328 16.63 -10.10 -8.62
N ASP A 329 15.85 -9.42 -7.78
CA ASP A 329 14.84 -10.05 -6.91
C ASP A 329 13.50 -10.30 -7.63
N LYS A 330 13.31 -9.69 -8.81
CA LYS A 330 12.11 -9.88 -9.66
C LYS A 330 12.25 -11.04 -10.64
N GLU A 331 11.13 -11.65 -10.99
CA GLU A 331 11.05 -12.68 -12.04
C GLU A 331 10.80 -12.05 -13.42
N TYR A 332 11.45 -12.54 -14.47
CA TYR A 332 11.37 -11.97 -15.82
C TYR A 332 10.64 -12.91 -16.78
N TYR A 333 9.64 -12.36 -17.47
CA TYR A 333 8.79 -13.07 -18.42
C TYR A 333 8.97 -12.51 -19.82
N VAL A 334 9.49 -13.31 -20.75
CA VAL A 334 9.71 -12.90 -22.15
C VAL A 334 8.54 -13.39 -23.00
N ALA A 335 7.74 -12.46 -23.53
CA ALA A 335 6.54 -12.74 -24.29
C ALA A 335 6.84 -12.95 -25.78
N ALA A 336 6.27 -14.00 -26.38
CA ALA A 336 6.36 -14.29 -27.81
C ALA A 336 5.05 -14.88 -28.38
N ASN A 337 4.41 -14.18 -29.31
CA ASN A 337 3.24 -14.68 -30.05
C ASN A 337 3.60 -15.34 -31.39
N ASP A 338 4.80 -15.08 -31.92
CA ASP A 338 5.32 -15.64 -33.17
C ASP A 338 6.72 -16.22 -32.99
N PHE A 339 7.01 -17.28 -33.75
CA PHE A 339 8.30 -17.96 -33.78
C PHE A 339 8.62 -18.53 -35.17
N GLU A 340 7.91 -18.11 -36.21
CA GLU A 340 8.16 -18.60 -37.56
C GLU A 340 9.31 -17.83 -38.23
N ALA A 341 9.26 -16.50 -38.17
CA ALA A 341 10.26 -15.64 -38.81
C ALA A 341 11.59 -15.62 -38.06
N ASP A 342 12.70 -15.59 -38.79
CA ASP A 342 14.04 -15.51 -38.21
C ASP A 342 14.24 -14.25 -37.36
N ALA A 343 13.61 -13.13 -37.74
CA ALA A 343 13.61 -11.91 -36.94
C ALA A 343 12.97 -12.14 -35.57
N SER A 344 11.78 -12.76 -35.51
CA SER A 344 11.08 -13.07 -34.25
C SER A 344 11.90 -14.00 -33.36
N LYS A 345 12.58 -15.00 -33.94
CA LYS A 345 13.50 -15.90 -33.21
C LYS A 345 14.71 -15.16 -32.66
N ASN A 346 15.35 -14.33 -33.47
CA ASN A 346 16.53 -13.56 -33.07
C ASN A 346 16.18 -12.59 -31.93
N ASP A 347 15.04 -11.92 -32.00
CA ASP A 347 14.60 -11.02 -30.93
C ASP A 347 14.31 -11.79 -29.63
N LEU A 348 13.58 -12.92 -29.71
CA LEU A 348 13.32 -13.75 -28.54
C LEU A 348 14.62 -14.19 -27.86
N PHE A 349 15.56 -14.74 -28.64
CA PHE A 349 16.82 -15.22 -28.09
C PHE A 349 17.76 -14.10 -27.65
N GLY A 350 17.77 -12.95 -28.32
CA GLY A 350 18.53 -11.78 -27.88
C GLY A 350 18.03 -11.24 -26.54
N MET A 351 16.71 -11.18 -26.34
CA MET A 351 16.13 -10.82 -25.04
C MET A 351 16.50 -11.82 -23.94
N ILE A 352 16.39 -13.13 -24.22
CA ILE A 352 16.78 -14.18 -23.26
C ILE A 352 18.27 -14.07 -22.92
N ASP A 353 19.14 -13.99 -23.92
CA ASP A 353 20.60 -13.91 -23.73
C ASP A 353 21.01 -12.69 -22.91
N TYR A 354 20.47 -11.51 -23.23
CA TYR A 354 20.72 -10.29 -22.49
C TYR A 354 20.30 -10.42 -21.02
N LEU A 355 19.06 -10.85 -20.77
CA LEU A 355 18.49 -10.94 -19.43
C LEU A 355 19.24 -11.98 -18.58
N GLU A 356 19.41 -13.20 -19.07
CA GLU A 356 20.03 -14.29 -18.31
C GLU A 356 21.52 -14.03 -18.04
N THR A 357 22.24 -13.41 -18.98
CA THR A 357 23.64 -13.00 -18.78
C THR A 357 23.77 -11.97 -17.64
N LYS A 358 22.87 -10.97 -17.60
CA LYS A 358 22.92 -9.90 -16.60
C LYS A 358 22.36 -10.32 -15.23
N LEU A 359 21.31 -11.14 -15.23
CA LEU A 359 20.64 -11.61 -14.01
C LEU A 359 21.31 -12.82 -13.37
N GLN A 360 22.03 -13.64 -14.16
CA GLN A 360 22.62 -14.91 -13.75
C GLN A 360 21.58 -15.93 -13.21
N LYS A 361 20.35 -15.88 -13.73
CA LYS A 361 19.26 -16.81 -13.44
C LYS A 361 18.36 -16.99 -14.68
N PRO A 362 17.66 -18.12 -14.83
CA PRO A 362 16.81 -18.38 -15.98
C PRO A 362 15.60 -17.42 -16.02
N VAL A 363 15.19 -17.02 -17.22
CA VAL A 363 13.94 -16.30 -17.45
C VAL A 363 12.79 -17.28 -17.75
N THR A 364 11.56 -16.79 -17.78
CA THR A 364 10.40 -17.56 -18.24
C THR A 364 9.93 -17.07 -19.61
N VAL A 365 9.94 -17.92 -20.61
CA VAL A 365 9.36 -17.66 -21.93
C VAL A 365 7.87 -17.92 -21.88
N VAL A 366 7.06 -16.90 -22.18
CA VAL A 366 5.60 -17.00 -22.27
C VAL A 366 5.20 -16.96 -23.73
N SER A 367 4.58 -18.01 -24.25
CA SER A 367 4.33 -18.15 -25.69
C SER A 367 2.92 -18.59 -26.06
N THR A 368 2.46 -18.13 -27.23
CA THR A 368 1.10 -18.40 -27.77
C THR A 368 1.10 -18.90 -29.21
N PHE A 369 2.25 -19.30 -29.74
CA PHE A 369 2.36 -20.06 -30.99
C PHE A 369 2.48 -21.55 -30.68
N TYR A 370 2.07 -22.39 -31.63
CA TYR A 370 2.25 -23.84 -31.54
C TYR A 370 3.51 -24.25 -32.28
N ASN A 371 4.39 -24.97 -31.60
CA ASN A 371 5.52 -25.66 -32.20
C ASN A 371 5.81 -26.90 -31.34
N ASN A 372 5.78 -28.09 -31.95
CA ASN A 372 5.92 -29.36 -31.23
C ASN A 372 7.35 -29.63 -30.73
N HIS A 373 8.32 -28.78 -31.09
CA HIS A 373 9.73 -28.85 -30.73
C HIS A 373 10.23 -27.60 -30.00
N ILE A 374 9.34 -26.74 -29.49
CA ILE A 374 9.77 -25.46 -28.90
C ILE A 374 10.72 -25.65 -27.71
N HIS A 375 10.48 -26.67 -26.87
CA HIS A 375 11.35 -27.00 -25.75
C HIS A 375 12.73 -27.42 -26.23
N ASP A 376 12.82 -28.32 -27.23
CA ASP A 376 14.10 -28.79 -27.77
C ASP A 376 14.91 -27.65 -28.41
N ILE A 377 14.24 -26.73 -29.13
CA ILE A 377 14.88 -25.58 -29.77
C ILE A 377 15.43 -24.61 -28.72
N ILE A 378 14.65 -24.29 -27.67
CA ILE A 378 15.08 -23.41 -26.58
C ILE A 378 16.24 -24.06 -25.80
N ASP A 379 16.13 -25.34 -25.47
CA ASP A 379 17.16 -26.13 -24.79
C ASP A 379 18.48 -26.13 -25.56
N ALA A 380 18.43 -26.41 -26.87
CA ALA A 380 19.61 -26.45 -27.72
C ALA A 380 20.28 -25.08 -27.79
N LYS A 381 19.49 -24.00 -27.91
CA LYS A 381 20.01 -22.63 -27.98
C LYS A 381 20.63 -22.17 -26.66
N ALA A 382 20.00 -22.48 -25.52
CA ALA A 382 20.54 -22.19 -24.19
C ALA A 382 21.87 -22.93 -23.96
N LYS A 383 21.92 -24.23 -24.29
CA LYS A 383 23.14 -25.06 -24.21
C LYS A 383 24.26 -24.52 -25.10
N ALA A 384 23.97 -24.14 -26.34
CA ALA A 384 24.95 -23.56 -27.25
C ALA A 384 25.53 -22.23 -26.74
N SER A 385 24.74 -21.47 -25.98
CA SER A 385 25.12 -20.16 -25.42
C SER A 385 25.68 -20.25 -24.00
N HIS A 386 25.79 -21.47 -23.44
CA HIS A 386 26.22 -21.72 -22.05
C HIS A 386 25.37 -20.98 -21.00
N LEU A 387 24.08 -20.80 -21.29
CA LEU A 387 23.11 -20.15 -20.41
C LEU A 387 22.27 -21.18 -19.63
N PRO A 388 21.63 -20.77 -18.51
CA PRO A 388 20.53 -21.53 -17.92
C PRO A 388 19.47 -21.89 -18.96
N ILE A 389 18.79 -23.01 -18.76
CA ILE A 389 17.64 -23.36 -19.63
C ILE A 389 16.43 -22.53 -19.16
N PRO A 390 15.82 -21.69 -20.01
CA PRO A 390 14.64 -20.92 -19.66
C PRO A 390 13.45 -21.82 -19.30
N ASN A 391 12.61 -21.38 -18.37
CA ASN A 391 11.31 -22.00 -18.18
C ASN A 391 10.39 -21.63 -19.35
N VAL A 392 9.51 -22.54 -19.79
CA VAL A 392 8.57 -22.28 -20.88
C VAL A 392 7.14 -22.43 -20.40
N VAL A 393 6.34 -21.38 -20.60
CA VAL A 393 4.89 -21.35 -20.37
C VAL A 393 4.22 -21.12 -21.72
N ASN A 394 3.72 -22.19 -22.33
CA ASN A 394 3.04 -22.13 -23.62
C ASN A 394 1.55 -22.46 -23.47
N ILE A 395 0.69 -21.73 -24.18
CA ILE A 395 -0.76 -21.97 -24.16
C ILE A 395 -1.12 -23.38 -24.62
N PHE A 396 -0.46 -23.91 -25.66
CA PHE A 396 -0.74 -25.24 -26.20
C PHE A 396 -0.28 -26.34 -25.23
N ASP A 397 0.88 -26.19 -24.58
CA ASP A 397 1.32 -27.15 -23.56
C ASP A 397 0.29 -27.28 -22.43
N GLN A 398 -0.23 -26.14 -21.96
CA GLN A 398 -1.24 -26.13 -20.89
C GLN A 398 -2.60 -26.68 -21.35
N LEU A 399 -3.04 -26.34 -22.56
CA LEU A 399 -4.30 -26.86 -23.11
C LEU A 399 -4.21 -28.36 -23.38
N GLN A 400 -3.08 -28.84 -23.88
CA GLN A 400 -2.87 -30.25 -24.24
C GLN A 400 -2.51 -31.13 -23.04
N ALA A 401 -2.16 -30.56 -21.89
CA ALA A 401 -1.94 -31.34 -20.67
C ALA A 401 -3.22 -32.07 -20.22
N SER A 402 -3.10 -33.37 -19.93
CA SER A 402 -4.12 -34.16 -19.25
C SER A 402 -3.58 -34.72 -17.94
N SER A 403 -4.47 -34.90 -16.96
CA SER A 403 -4.13 -35.52 -15.67
C SER A 403 -3.83 -37.02 -15.81
N ASN A 404 -4.29 -37.64 -16.89
CA ASN A 404 -4.11 -39.07 -17.18
C ASN A 404 -3.60 -39.23 -18.62
N PRO A 405 -2.34 -38.90 -18.92
CA PRO A 405 -1.77 -39.02 -20.26
C PRO A 405 -1.78 -40.49 -20.73
N THR A 406 -1.85 -40.70 -22.04
CA THR A 406 -1.78 -42.04 -22.65
C THR A 406 -0.34 -42.44 -22.94
N ASP A 407 0.06 -43.67 -22.61
CA ASP A 407 1.38 -44.18 -23.04
C ASP A 407 1.38 -44.64 -24.52
N LYS A 408 0.27 -44.45 -25.25
CA LYS A 408 0.12 -44.94 -26.62
C LYS A 408 0.91 -44.07 -27.60
N LYS A 409 2.00 -44.64 -28.10
CA LYS A 409 2.82 -44.06 -29.16
C LYS A 409 2.31 -44.45 -30.54
N VAL A 410 2.45 -43.54 -31.51
CA VAL A 410 2.17 -43.86 -32.90
C VAL A 410 3.15 -44.90 -33.43
N ALA A 411 2.63 -45.85 -34.21
CA ALA A 411 3.42 -46.78 -34.99
C ALA A 411 2.75 -46.96 -36.36
N ILE A 412 3.55 -47.16 -37.40
CA ILE A 412 3.04 -47.51 -38.73
C ILE A 412 2.68 -49.01 -38.69
N PRO A 413 1.43 -49.38 -38.99
CA PRO A 413 1.04 -50.79 -38.99
C PRO A 413 1.68 -51.53 -40.16
N GLU A 414 1.97 -52.82 -39.98
CA GLU A 414 2.37 -53.68 -41.08
C GLU A 414 1.18 -53.91 -42.03
N ASN A 415 1.40 -53.69 -43.33
CA ASN A 415 0.39 -53.91 -44.36
C ASN A 415 1.04 -54.48 -45.63
N THR A 416 0.57 -55.65 -46.07
CA THR A 416 1.10 -56.34 -47.25
C THR A 416 0.76 -55.67 -48.57
N ASP A 417 -0.20 -54.74 -48.57
CA ASP A 417 -0.63 -53.99 -49.75
C ASP A 417 0.12 -52.67 -49.93
N TRP A 418 1.11 -52.40 -49.07
CA TRP A 418 1.93 -51.19 -49.13
C TRP A 418 3.32 -51.46 -49.69
N VAL A 419 3.82 -50.49 -50.48
CA VAL A 419 5.21 -50.42 -50.90
C VAL A 419 5.87 -49.29 -50.14
N THR A 420 6.82 -49.62 -49.28
CA THR A 420 7.55 -48.65 -48.44
C THR A 420 8.92 -48.35 -49.02
N ARG A 421 9.31 -47.08 -49.04
CA ARG A 421 10.64 -46.60 -49.44
C ARG A 421 11.15 -45.63 -48.40
N THR A 422 12.40 -45.77 -47.97
CA THR A 422 13.03 -44.83 -47.03
C THR A 422 14.06 -44.02 -47.80
N ASP A 423 14.00 -42.71 -47.67
CA ASP A 423 15.00 -41.81 -48.22
C ASP A 423 16.30 -41.90 -47.42
N VAL A 424 17.45 -41.89 -48.10
CA VAL A 424 18.75 -42.12 -47.44
C VAL A 424 19.26 -40.86 -46.75
N GLU A 425 18.91 -39.68 -47.28
CA GLU A 425 19.40 -38.39 -46.78
C GLU A 425 18.51 -37.90 -45.63
N SER A 426 17.19 -37.84 -45.82
CA SER A 426 16.27 -37.38 -44.79
C SER A 426 15.87 -38.45 -43.78
N GLN A 427 16.08 -39.74 -44.10
CA GLN A 427 15.55 -40.88 -43.34
C GLN A 427 14.01 -40.94 -43.29
N ASP A 428 13.31 -40.12 -44.07
CA ASP A 428 11.85 -40.13 -44.15
C ASP A 428 11.34 -41.36 -44.88
N THR A 429 10.15 -41.82 -44.50
CA THR A 429 9.55 -43.02 -45.06
C THR A 429 8.33 -42.67 -45.93
N PHE A 430 8.36 -43.11 -47.18
CA PHE A 430 7.32 -42.95 -48.18
C PHE A 430 6.55 -44.26 -48.36
N ILE A 431 5.23 -44.20 -48.27
CA ILE A 431 4.36 -45.38 -48.35
C ILE A 431 3.40 -45.22 -49.52
N TYR A 432 3.42 -46.18 -50.44
CA TYR A 432 2.64 -46.22 -51.67
C TYR A 432 1.66 -47.39 -51.66
N ASP A 433 0.59 -47.28 -52.45
CA ASP A 433 -0.26 -48.44 -52.78
C ASP A 433 0.41 -49.37 -53.82
N GLN A 434 -0.20 -50.53 -54.10
CA GLN A 434 0.27 -51.46 -55.13
C GLN A 434 0.32 -50.86 -56.55
N LYS A 435 -0.40 -49.75 -56.79
CA LYS A 435 -0.43 -49.04 -58.07
C LYS A 435 0.61 -47.92 -58.14
N GLN A 436 1.48 -47.80 -57.15
CA GLN A 436 2.49 -46.75 -56.99
C GLN A 436 1.92 -45.34 -56.76
N THR A 437 0.69 -45.23 -56.26
CA THR A 437 0.13 -43.96 -55.79
C THR A 437 0.65 -43.67 -54.38
N LEU A 438 1.17 -42.47 -54.13
CA LEU A 438 1.63 -42.07 -52.80
C LEU A 438 0.44 -41.99 -51.84
N LEU A 439 0.52 -42.70 -50.72
CA LEU A 439 -0.51 -42.71 -49.67
C LEU A 439 -0.13 -41.82 -48.48
N MET A 440 1.10 -41.93 -48.00
CA MET A 440 1.60 -41.13 -46.89
C MET A 440 3.12 -40.96 -46.90
N THR A 441 3.58 -39.87 -46.30
CA THR A 441 4.98 -39.67 -45.90
C THR A 441 5.08 -39.61 -44.39
N VAL A 442 6.11 -40.22 -43.83
CA VAL A 442 6.39 -40.30 -42.39
C VAL A 442 7.74 -39.65 -42.16
N GLU A 443 7.72 -38.54 -41.44
CA GLU A 443 8.91 -37.77 -41.08
C GLU A 443 9.30 -38.08 -39.63
N TYR A 444 10.60 -38.04 -39.35
CA TYR A 444 11.16 -38.44 -38.06
C TYR A 444 11.97 -37.33 -37.42
N PHE A 445 11.82 -37.18 -36.10
CA PHE A 445 12.67 -36.34 -35.25
C PHE A 445 13.21 -37.20 -34.12
N ASP A 446 14.54 -37.24 -33.94
CA ASP A 446 15.23 -38.10 -32.98
C ASP A 446 14.74 -39.57 -32.97
N LYS A 447 14.51 -40.12 -34.18
CA LYS A 447 14.04 -41.49 -34.44
C LYS A 447 12.60 -41.79 -34.00
N LEU A 448 11.85 -40.80 -33.53
CA LEU A 448 10.42 -40.88 -33.28
C LEU A 448 9.67 -40.28 -34.46
N ILE A 449 8.44 -40.77 -34.70
CA ILE A 449 7.59 -40.20 -35.75
C ILE A 449 7.19 -38.80 -35.31
N ASP A 450 7.57 -37.81 -36.11
CA ASP A 450 7.28 -36.40 -35.90
C ASP A 450 6.00 -35.98 -36.63
N ARG A 451 5.90 -36.38 -37.90
CA ARG A 451 4.81 -36.00 -38.78
C ARG A 451 4.41 -37.13 -39.70
N ILE A 452 3.10 -37.24 -39.98
CA ILE A 452 2.59 -38.09 -41.05
C ILE A 452 1.70 -37.24 -41.96
N ASN A 453 2.11 -37.07 -43.23
CA ASN A 453 1.27 -36.43 -44.25
C ASN A 453 0.52 -37.51 -45.04
N TYR A 454 -0.78 -37.35 -45.23
CA TYR A 454 -1.64 -38.26 -45.97
C TYR A 454 -2.04 -37.64 -47.30
N TYR A 455 -1.95 -38.44 -48.37
CA TYR A 455 -2.14 -37.99 -49.74
C TYR A 455 -3.40 -38.56 -50.37
N LYS A 456 -4.03 -37.75 -51.20
CA LYS A 456 -5.10 -38.16 -52.12
C LYS A 456 -4.95 -37.37 -53.42
N ASN A 457 -4.85 -38.06 -54.55
CA ASN A 457 -4.62 -37.45 -55.87
C ASN A 457 -3.38 -36.53 -55.88
N ASP A 458 -2.27 -36.99 -55.30
CA ASP A 458 -1.00 -36.24 -55.20
C ASP A 458 -1.09 -34.91 -54.43
N GLN A 459 -2.07 -34.81 -53.53
CA GLN A 459 -2.26 -33.65 -52.65
C GLN A 459 -2.33 -34.10 -51.21
N VAL A 460 -1.65 -33.37 -50.32
CA VAL A 460 -1.82 -33.57 -48.87
C VAL A 460 -3.24 -33.17 -48.50
N VAL A 461 -3.99 -34.11 -47.93
CA VAL A 461 -5.36 -33.88 -47.44
C VAL A 461 -5.41 -33.79 -45.92
N LYS A 462 -4.42 -34.36 -45.24
CA LYS A 462 -4.33 -34.39 -43.80
C LYS A 462 -2.87 -34.52 -43.35
N THR A 463 -2.50 -33.84 -42.28
CA THR A 463 -1.20 -33.97 -41.64
C THR A 463 -1.40 -34.22 -40.16
N ASN A 464 -0.84 -35.31 -39.63
CA ASN A 464 -0.75 -35.54 -38.20
C ASN A 464 0.62 -35.08 -37.70
N ILE A 465 0.64 -34.37 -36.58
CA ILE A 465 1.84 -33.88 -35.89
C ILE A 465 1.88 -34.51 -34.51
N TYR A 466 3.05 -35.03 -34.13
CA TYR A 466 3.26 -35.77 -32.88
C TYR A 466 4.16 -34.96 -31.93
N ASN A 467 3.99 -35.16 -30.63
CA ASN A 467 4.89 -34.59 -29.62
C ASN A 467 6.16 -35.44 -29.45
N GLY A 468 7.12 -34.97 -28.65
CA GLY A 468 8.38 -35.69 -28.35
C GLY A 468 8.19 -37.08 -27.72
N ASP A 469 7.01 -37.39 -27.17
CA ASP A 469 6.69 -38.73 -26.66
C ASP A 469 6.14 -39.68 -27.72
N GLY A 470 5.84 -39.18 -28.92
CA GLY A 470 5.22 -39.92 -30.03
C GLY A 470 3.69 -40.02 -29.93
N GLN A 471 3.04 -39.14 -29.15
CA GLN A 471 1.58 -39.05 -29.05
C GLN A 471 1.04 -38.02 -30.05
N LEU A 472 -0.18 -38.22 -30.54
CA LEU A 472 -0.81 -37.27 -31.46
C LEU A 472 -1.04 -35.92 -30.76
N SER A 473 -0.38 -34.87 -31.25
CA SER A 473 -0.48 -33.52 -30.70
C SER A 473 -1.44 -32.67 -31.52
N SER A 474 -1.34 -32.71 -32.85
CA SER A 474 -2.23 -31.95 -33.73
C SER A 474 -2.57 -32.70 -35.03
N THR A 475 -3.70 -32.36 -35.62
CA THR A 475 -4.10 -32.79 -36.96
C THR A 475 -4.52 -31.58 -37.78
N GLN A 476 -3.88 -31.38 -38.92
CA GLN A 476 -4.24 -30.38 -39.92
C GLN A 476 -5.01 -31.04 -41.06
N ASN A 477 -6.12 -30.44 -41.49
CA ASN A 477 -6.94 -30.88 -42.61
C ASN A 477 -6.91 -29.82 -43.72
N PHE A 478 -6.72 -30.27 -44.95
CA PHE A 478 -6.61 -29.39 -46.12
C PHE A 478 -7.81 -29.54 -47.04
N ASN A 479 -8.29 -28.41 -47.58
CA ASN A 479 -9.39 -28.39 -48.53
C ASN A 479 -8.91 -28.79 -49.95
N LYS A 480 -9.85 -28.86 -50.90
CA LYS A 480 -9.55 -29.20 -52.31
C LYS A 480 -8.62 -28.22 -53.02
N ASN A 481 -8.46 -27.01 -52.49
CA ASN A 481 -7.57 -25.97 -53.02
C ASN A 481 -6.16 -26.04 -52.39
N LYS A 482 -5.88 -27.05 -51.53
CA LYS A 482 -4.65 -27.19 -50.75
C LYS A 482 -4.46 -26.11 -49.67
N GLU A 483 -5.55 -25.47 -49.25
CA GLU A 483 -5.55 -24.49 -48.17
C GLU A 483 -5.87 -25.22 -46.85
N LEU A 484 -5.22 -24.80 -45.77
CA LEU A 484 -5.55 -25.29 -44.43
C LEU A 484 -6.98 -24.86 -44.12
N SER A 485 -7.84 -25.81 -43.76
CA SER A 485 -9.25 -25.53 -43.42
C SER A 485 -9.54 -25.74 -41.95
N GLU A 486 -8.83 -26.65 -41.29
CA GLU A 486 -9.06 -26.99 -39.89
C GLU A 486 -7.77 -27.53 -39.27
N GLN A 487 -7.48 -27.13 -38.03
CA GLN A 487 -6.44 -27.74 -37.21
C GLN A 487 -7.00 -28.11 -35.84
N ASN A 488 -6.96 -29.41 -35.52
CA ASN A 488 -7.38 -29.95 -34.23
C ASN A 488 -6.16 -30.19 -33.35
N PHE A 489 -6.24 -29.80 -32.09
CA PHE A 489 -5.22 -30.04 -31.06
C PHE A 489 -5.77 -31.01 -30.03
N TYR A 490 -4.91 -31.96 -29.65
CA TYR A 490 -5.29 -33.07 -28.81
C TYR A 490 -4.57 -32.98 -27.47
N ARG A 491 -5.28 -33.32 -26.40
CA ARG A 491 -4.66 -33.56 -25.10
C ARG A 491 -3.82 -34.82 -25.14
N THR A 492 -2.92 -34.96 -24.16
CA THR A 492 -2.11 -36.16 -23.99
C THR A 492 -2.92 -37.42 -23.68
N ASP A 493 -4.23 -37.34 -23.41
CA ASP A 493 -5.13 -38.50 -23.33
C ASP A 493 -5.82 -38.86 -24.67
N GLY A 494 -5.58 -38.06 -25.72
CA GLY A 494 -6.15 -38.23 -27.06
C GLY A 494 -7.50 -37.52 -27.30
N SER A 495 -8.07 -36.84 -26.30
CA SER A 495 -9.26 -36.00 -26.49
C SER A 495 -8.92 -34.69 -27.22
N ILE A 496 -9.87 -34.11 -27.96
CA ILE A 496 -9.68 -32.79 -28.59
C ILE A 496 -9.82 -31.71 -27.51
N VAL A 497 -8.92 -30.73 -27.51
CA VAL A 497 -9.01 -29.54 -26.64
C VAL A 497 -9.30 -28.26 -27.42
N LEU A 498 -8.74 -28.11 -28.61
CA LEU A 498 -8.89 -26.90 -29.40
C LEU A 498 -9.05 -27.27 -30.88
N THR A 499 -10.03 -26.66 -31.55
CA THR A 499 -10.15 -26.69 -33.00
C THR A 499 -10.02 -25.28 -33.54
N VAL A 500 -9.14 -25.08 -34.51
CA VAL A 500 -8.97 -23.81 -35.21
C VAL A 500 -9.48 -23.97 -36.63
N ILE A 501 -10.46 -23.15 -37.01
CA ILE A 501 -11.07 -23.18 -38.35
C ILE A 501 -10.46 -22.05 -39.18
N PHE A 502 -10.13 -22.37 -40.43
CA PHE A 502 -9.47 -21.46 -41.35
C PHE A 502 -10.31 -21.20 -42.60
N GLU A 503 -10.39 -19.94 -43.02
CA GLU A 503 -10.91 -19.53 -44.31
C GLU A 503 -9.82 -18.78 -45.07
N LYS A 504 -9.49 -19.22 -46.29
CA LYS A 504 -8.42 -18.61 -47.13
C LYS A 504 -7.10 -18.46 -46.35
N ASN A 505 -6.70 -19.50 -45.61
CA ASN A 505 -5.54 -19.54 -44.72
C ASN A 505 -5.53 -18.52 -43.57
N GLN A 506 -6.67 -17.90 -43.23
CA GLN A 506 -6.82 -17.07 -42.04
C GLN A 506 -7.66 -17.79 -41.00
N ALA A 507 -7.21 -17.84 -39.75
CA ALA A 507 -7.98 -18.41 -38.66
C ALA A 507 -9.19 -17.50 -38.38
N VAL A 508 -10.40 -18.08 -38.40
CA VAL A 508 -11.68 -17.37 -38.23
C VAL A 508 -12.48 -17.85 -37.03
N SER A 509 -12.12 -18.98 -36.42
CA SER A 509 -12.75 -19.48 -35.20
C SER A 509 -11.78 -20.37 -34.42
N PHE A 510 -11.84 -20.27 -33.09
CA PHE A 510 -11.05 -21.03 -32.12
C PHE A 510 -12.00 -21.66 -31.10
N GLN A 511 -12.28 -22.94 -31.28
CA GLN A 511 -13.25 -23.69 -30.49
C GLN A 511 -12.56 -24.50 -29.41
N LEU A 512 -12.79 -24.12 -28.15
CA LEU A 512 -12.24 -24.80 -26.97
C LEU A 512 -13.25 -25.82 -26.44
N PHE A 513 -12.77 -27.04 -26.18
CA PHE A 513 -13.57 -28.15 -25.68
C PHE A 513 -13.17 -28.54 -24.26
N ASP A 514 -14.13 -28.98 -23.45
CA ASP A 514 -13.87 -29.56 -22.12
C ASP A 514 -13.29 -30.99 -22.22
N LYS A 515 -13.05 -31.63 -21.07
CA LYS A 515 -12.56 -33.02 -21.01
C LYS A 515 -13.56 -34.07 -21.50
N ASN A 516 -14.84 -33.71 -21.62
CA ASN A 516 -15.90 -34.57 -22.13
C ASN A 516 -16.15 -34.37 -23.64
N GLY A 517 -15.40 -33.45 -24.28
CA GLY A 517 -15.57 -33.09 -25.68
C GLY A 517 -16.74 -32.14 -25.94
N LEU A 518 -17.27 -31.47 -24.92
CA LEU A 518 -18.30 -30.43 -25.07
C LEU A 518 -17.64 -29.10 -25.38
N LEU A 519 -18.22 -28.33 -26.30
CA LEU A 519 -17.77 -26.97 -26.63
C LEU A 519 -17.97 -26.06 -25.41
N GLU A 520 -16.87 -25.55 -24.86
CA GLU A 520 -16.85 -24.67 -23.69
C GLU A 520 -16.81 -23.20 -24.11
N HIS A 521 -15.96 -22.87 -25.11
CA HIS A 521 -15.83 -21.54 -25.67
C HIS A 521 -15.63 -21.59 -27.19
N ASP A 522 -16.11 -20.57 -27.89
CA ASP A 522 -15.84 -20.34 -29.31
C ASP A 522 -15.43 -18.87 -29.46
N PHE A 523 -14.19 -18.65 -29.89
CA PHE A 523 -13.60 -17.32 -30.06
C PHE A 523 -13.47 -17.01 -31.55
N ASN A 524 -13.76 -15.77 -31.94
CA ASN A 524 -13.65 -15.36 -33.34
C ASN A 524 -12.22 -14.88 -33.69
N GLU A 525 -11.46 -14.48 -32.66
CA GLU A 525 -10.10 -13.95 -32.82
C GLU A 525 -9.11 -14.63 -31.87
N LYS A 526 -7.85 -14.73 -32.31
CA LYS A 526 -6.75 -15.24 -31.46
C LYS A 526 -6.58 -14.41 -30.18
N SER A 527 -6.83 -13.10 -30.27
CA SER A 527 -6.76 -12.15 -29.16
C SER A 527 -7.69 -12.52 -28.00
N GLU A 528 -8.91 -12.99 -28.32
CA GLU A 528 -9.91 -13.43 -27.35
C GLU A 528 -9.48 -14.70 -26.62
N LEU A 529 -8.95 -15.69 -27.36
CA LEU A 529 -8.41 -16.93 -26.78
C LEU A 529 -7.24 -16.62 -25.83
N ILE A 530 -6.29 -15.77 -26.25
CA ILE A 530 -5.15 -15.38 -25.42
C ILE A 530 -5.63 -14.63 -24.17
N THR A 531 -6.59 -13.70 -24.31
CA THR A 531 -7.14 -12.95 -23.18
C THR A 531 -7.86 -13.86 -22.18
N TRP A 532 -8.61 -14.86 -22.66
CA TRP A 532 -9.21 -15.88 -21.82
C TRP A 532 -8.15 -16.68 -21.06
N TRP A 533 -7.09 -17.09 -21.76
CA TRP A 533 -5.99 -17.85 -21.17
C TRP A 533 -5.24 -17.06 -20.09
N LEU A 534 -4.87 -15.81 -20.37
CA LEU A 534 -4.17 -14.92 -19.42
C LEU A 534 -4.98 -14.72 -18.12
N LYS A 535 -6.31 -14.62 -18.21
CA LYS A 535 -7.19 -14.53 -17.04
C LYS A 535 -7.18 -15.79 -16.18
N ASN A 536 -6.97 -16.96 -16.78
CA ASN A 536 -6.97 -18.24 -16.09
C ASN A 536 -5.64 -18.57 -15.42
N ILE A 537 -4.51 -18.07 -15.96
CA ILE A 537 -3.19 -18.31 -15.37
C ILE A 537 -2.84 -17.33 -14.24
N ALA A 538 -3.53 -16.18 -14.15
CA ALA A 538 -3.40 -15.16 -13.09
C ALA A 538 -1.93 -14.91 -12.66
N PRO A 539 -1.07 -14.40 -13.57
CA PRO A 539 0.35 -14.25 -13.29
C PRO A 539 0.55 -13.30 -12.10
N ASN A 540 1.55 -13.57 -11.26
CA ASN A 540 1.93 -12.64 -10.21
C ASN A 540 2.50 -11.37 -10.87
N THR A 541 1.82 -10.24 -10.76
CA THR A 541 2.24 -8.99 -11.43
C THR A 541 3.07 -8.07 -10.54
N GLU A 542 3.12 -8.32 -9.23
CA GLU A 542 3.81 -7.44 -8.27
C GLU A 542 5.33 -7.69 -8.25
N ASN A 543 5.76 -8.95 -8.32
CA ASN A 543 7.18 -9.34 -8.29
C ASN A 543 7.71 -9.81 -9.66
N SER A 544 7.21 -9.22 -10.74
CA SER A 544 7.50 -9.71 -12.09
C SER A 544 7.66 -8.57 -13.09
N VAL A 545 8.58 -8.77 -14.04
CA VAL A 545 8.85 -7.85 -15.14
C VAL A 545 8.50 -8.55 -16.46
N PHE A 546 7.68 -7.90 -17.28
CA PHE A 546 7.28 -8.42 -18.58
C PHE A 546 8.07 -7.76 -19.69
N VAL A 547 8.73 -8.59 -20.50
CA VAL A 547 9.61 -8.18 -21.60
C VAL A 547 9.03 -8.68 -22.90
N GLY A 548 8.97 -7.85 -23.93
CA GLY A 548 8.50 -8.29 -25.23
C GLY A 548 8.54 -7.21 -26.28
N ASN A 549 8.37 -7.63 -27.53
CA ASN A 549 8.31 -6.74 -28.68
C ASN A 549 7.05 -5.86 -28.61
N ASN A 550 7.23 -4.55 -28.81
CA ASN A 550 6.14 -3.59 -28.76
C ASN A 550 5.02 -3.88 -29.79
N SER A 551 5.30 -4.58 -30.89
CA SER A 551 4.27 -4.95 -31.87
C SER A 551 3.68 -6.36 -31.64
N ASP A 552 4.20 -7.12 -30.67
CA ASP A 552 3.76 -8.49 -30.40
C ASP A 552 2.37 -8.52 -29.74
N LEU A 553 1.47 -9.36 -30.28
CA LEU A 553 0.09 -9.46 -29.81
C LEU A 553 -0.01 -9.89 -28.34
N LEU A 554 0.78 -10.90 -27.94
CA LEU A 554 0.73 -11.40 -26.56
C LEU A 554 1.25 -10.31 -25.62
N TYR A 555 2.35 -9.66 -25.96
CA TYR A 555 2.89 -8.58 -25.16
C TYR A 555 1.90 -7.41 -25.01
N GLN A 556 1.26 -6.98 -26.10
CA GLN A 556 0.23 -5.94 -26.05
C GLN A 556 -0.98 -6.34 -25.20
N LEU A 557 -1.41 -7.60 -25.25
CA LEU A 557 -2.50 -8.10 -24.40
C LEU A 557 -2.11 -8.15 -22.92
N ILE A 558 -0.85 -8.50 -22.60
CA ILE A 558 -0.31 -8.44 -21.24
C ILE A 558 -0.35 -7.00 -20.72
N LEU A 559 0.14 -6.02 -21.50
CA LEU A 559 0.14 -4.61 -21.12
C LEU A 559 -1.27 -4.03 -20.87
N ASN A 560 -2.28 -4.55 -21.57
CA ASN A 560 -3.68 -4.14 -21.38
C ASN A 560 -4.33 -4.71 -20.12
N ILE A 561 -3.64 -5.58 -19.36
CA ILE A 561 -4.10 -6.01 -18.05
C ILE A 561 -3.84 -4.86 -17.06
N ASN A 562 -4.92 -4.20 -16.62
CA ASN A 562 -4.94 -2.98 -15.77
C ASN A 562 -4.16 -3.06 -14.42
N SER A 563 -3.47 -4.15 -14.14
CA SER A 563 -2.75 -4.41 -12.88
C SER A 563 -1.22 -4.36 -13.03
N ILE A 564 -0.68 -4.20 -14.24
CA ILE A 564 0.78 -4.17 -14.46
C ILE A 564 1.26 -2.72 -14.43
N SER A 565 2.14 -2.41 -13.47
CA SER A 565 2.83 -1.11 -13.44
C SER A 565 3.74 -0.97 -14.65
N SER A 566 3.82 0.23 -15.23
CA SER A 566 4.78 0.53 -16.31
C SER A 566 6.23 0.27 -15.91
N ASP A 567 6.56 0.43 -14.62
CA ASP A 567 7.87 0.11 -14.03
C ASP A 567 8.19 -1.40 -14.00
N ASN A 568 7.20 -2.25 -14.33
CA ASN A 568 7.34 -3.71 -14.43
C ASN A 568 7.30 -4.18 -15.89
N THR A 569 7.64 -3.31 -16.85
CA THR A 569 7.59 -3.64 -18.28
C THR A 569 8.83 -3.14 -19.01
N ILE A 570 9.38 -3.96 -19.91
CA ILE A 570 10.47 -3.57 -20.81
C ILE A 570 10.04 -3.86 -22.25
N ARG A 571 10.08 -2.84 -23.10
CA ARG A 571 9.60 -2.95 -24.50
C ARG A 571 10.77 -3.07 -25.46
N LEU A 572 10.79 -4.10 -26.29
CA LEU A 572 11.68 -4.15 -27.44
C LEU A 572 11.10 -3.33 -28.59
N LEU A 573 11.86 -2.35 -29.05
CA LEU A 573 11.58 -1.56 -30.25
C LEU A 573 12.42 -2.08 -31.42
N GLN A 574 11.76 -2.37 -32.53
CA GLN A 574 12.38 -2.91 -33.74
C GLN A 574 12.59 -1.82 -34.80
N ASP A 575 13.57 -2.03 -35.68
CA ASP A 575 13.86 -1.16 -36.84
C ASP A 575 13.92 0.34 -36.45
N VAL A 576 14.55 0.68 -35.32
CA VAL A 576 14.50 2.03 -34.74
C VAL A 576 15.13 3.04 -35.68
N VAL A 577 16.30 2.75 -36.26
CA VAL A 577 16.96 3.65 -37.21
C VAL A 577 16.03 4.05 -38.37
N LYS A 578 15.24 3.11 -38.89
CA LYS A 578 14.32 3.36 -40.01
C LYS A 578 13.08 4.16 -39.60
N ASN A 579 12.71 4.11 -38.32
CA ASN A 579 11.43 4.60 -37.81
C ASN A 579 11.59 5.57 -36.61
N ILE A 580 12.75 6.23 -36.47
CA ILE A 580 13.08 7.01 -35.28
C ILE A 580 12.01 8.05 -34.93
N ASP A 581 11.44 8.74 -35.92
CA ASP A 581 10.42 9.76 -35.66
C ASP A 581 9.15 9.13 -35.05
N ALA A 582 8.77 7.91 -35.46
CA ALA A 582 7.65 7.19 -34.86
C ALA A 582 7.99 6.72 -33.44
N VAL A 583 9.25 6.29 -33.20
CA VAL A 583 9.75 5.89 -31.88
C VAL A 583 9.72 7.08 -30.91
N ILE A 584 10.26 8.24 -31.29
CA ILE A 584 10.23 9.42 -30.43
C ILE A 584 8.80 9.87 -30.15
N ASN A 585 7.91 9.87 -31.15
CA ASN A 585 6.50 10.17 -30.93
C ASN A 585 5.81 9.20 -29.96
N LEU A 586 6.17 7.91 -30.01
CA LEU A 586 5.67 6.91 -29.05
C LEU A 586 6.15 7.24 -27.64
N LEU A 587 7.45 7.53 -27.48
CA LEU A 587 8.02 7.88 -26.19
C LEU A 587 7.37 9.16 -25.64
N ASP A 588 7.30 10.24 -26.42
CA ASP A 588 6.68 11.51 -26.02
C ASP A 588 5.23 11.37 -25.56
N LYS A 589 4.46 10.50 -26.21
CA LYS A 589 3.06 10.23 -25.87
C LYS A 589 2.94 9.41 -24.57
N HIS A 590 3.95 8.61 -24.25
CA HIS A 590 3.94 7.66 -23.14
C HIS A 590 5.15 7.89 -22.21
N ASN A 591 5.00 8.89 -21.32
CA ASN A 591 5.98 9.25 -20.29
C ASN A 591 6.23 8.17 -19.23
N ASP A 592 5.37 7.16 -19.20
CA ASP A 592 5.47 5.98 -18.36
C ASP A 592 6.47 4.94 -18.90
N ILE A 593 6.83 4.99 -20.19
CA ILE A 593 7.84 4.11 -20.80
C ILE A 593 9.24 4.60 -20.39
N LYS A 594 9.85 3.91 -19.42
CA LYS A 594 11.17 4.24 -18.89
C LYS A 594 12.27 3.32 -19.40
N ASP A 595 11.95 2.05 -19.63
CA ASP A 595 12.93 1.02 -19.99
C ASP A 595 12.56 0.39 -21.33
N ILE A 596 13.51 0.44 -22.27
CA ILE A 596 13.35 -0.14 -23.60
C ILE A 596 14.56 -0.96 -24.01
N PHE A 597 14.31 -1.96 -24.84
CA PHE A 597 15.32 -2.68 -25.58
C PHE A 597 15.30 -2.27 -27.04
N VAL A 598 16.47 -2.32 -27.67
CA VAL A 598 16.65 -2.12 -29.11
C VAL A 598 17.49 -3.24 -29.70
N GLN A 599 17.38 -3.45 -31.01
CA GLN A 599 18.02 -4.59 -31.66
C GLN A 599 19.53 -4.40 -31.77
N THR A 600 20.00 -3.20 -32.14
CA THR A 600 21.42 -2.95 -32.49
C THR A 600 22.00 -1.70 -31.82
N ASP A 601 23.34 -1.57 -31.85
CA ASP A 601 24.04 -0.36 -31.39
C ASP A 601 23.68 0.90 -32.21
N ASP A 602 23.38 0.73 -33.50
CA ASP A 602 22.94 1.84 -34.35
C ASP A 602 21.55 2.36 -33.93
N ASP A 603 20.66 1.45 -33.52
CA ASP A 603 19.36 1.82 -32.95
C ASP A 603 19.52 2.60 -31.64
N LEU A 604 20.44 2.18 -30.78
CA LEU A 604 20.77 2.90 -29.54
C LEU A 604 21.25 4.32 -29.84
N HIS A 605 22.23 4.46 -30.73
CA HIS A 605 22.77 5.78 -31.11
C HIS A 605 21.71 6.71 -31.71
N GLU A 606 20.78 6.18 -32.51
CA GLU A 606 19.73 7.00 -33.09
C GLU A 606 18.75 7.52 -32.01
N ILE A 607 18.48 6.72 -30.96
CA ILE A 607 17.72 7.19 -29.79
C ILE A 607 18.52 8.23 -29.00
N GLU A 608 19.81 8.00 -28.75
CA GLU A 608 20.67 8.97 -28.06
C GLU A 608 20.67 10.36 -28.71
N ASN A 609 20.63 10.40 -30.05
CA ASN A 609 20.66 11.64 -30.82
C ASN A 609 19.33 12.39 -30.84
N LYS A 610 18.19 11.68 -30.76
CA LYS A 610 16.86 12.28 -30.95
C LYS A 610 16.01 12.36 -29.70
N THR A 611 16.34 11.62 -28.64
CA THR A 611 15.54 11.63 -27.41
C THR A 611 15.51 13.03 -26.80
N ASN A 612 14.34 13.40 -26.28
CA ASN A 612 14.07 14.66 -25.60
C ASN A 612 13.82 14.47 -24.09
N ARG A 613 14.18 13.29 -23.57
CA ARG A 613 14.02 12.92 -22.16
C ARG A 613 15.00 11.83 -21.75
N ASP A 614 15.12 11.67 -20.44
CA ASP A 614 15.91 10.62 -19.81
C ASP A 614 15.17 9.28 -19.96
N ILE A 615 15.89 8.26 -20.43
CA ILE A 615 15.35 6.93 -20.73
C ILE A 615 16.43 5.86 -20.55
N SER A 616 16.04 4.65 -20.17
CA SER A 616 16.95 3.50 -20.18
C SER A 616 16.78 2.71 -21.48
N VAL A 617 17.87 2.49 -22.20
CA VAL A 617 17.94 1.74 -23.44
C VAL A 617 19.09 0.74 -23.38
N SER A 618 18.81 -0.53 -23.66
CA SER A 618 19.85 -1.54 -23.82
C SER A 618 19.70 -2.32 -25.13
N VAL A 619 20.83 -2.79 -25.66
CA VAL A 619 20.90 -3.51 -26.93
C VAL A 619 20.82 -5.02 -26.67
N ILE A 620 19.91 -5.71 -27.36
CA ILE A 620 19.73 -7.16 -27.20
C ILE A 620 20.57 -7.99 -28.18
N ASN A 621 20.96 -7.45 -29.34
CA ASN A 621 21.87 -8.13 -30.26
C ASN A 621 23.16 -7.31 -30.40
N THR A 622 24.20 -7.74 -29.68
CA THR A 622 25.54 -7.13 -29.75
C THR A 622 26.33 -7.57 -30.99
N SER A 623 25.68 -8.22 -31.96
CA SER A 623 26.26 -8.54 -33.27
C SER A 623 26.31 -7.29 -34.16
N SER A 624 26.87 -6.19 -33.65
CA SER A 624 27.48 -5.20 -34.54
C SER A 624 28.68 -5.87 -35.20
N ASN A 625 28.94 -5.57 -36.47
CA ASN A 625 30.10 -6.05 -37.22
C ASN A 625 31.41 -5.49 -36.61
N GLY A 626 31.76 -5.83 -35.38
CA GLY A 626 33.02 -5.45 -34.70
C GLY A 626 33.32 -3.95 -34.59
N MET A 627 32.50 -3.07 -35.17
CA MET A 627 32.58 -1.64 -35.06
C MET A 627 31.56 -1.22 -34.02
N LEU A 628 32.00 -1.21 -32.76
CA LEU A 628 31.47 -0.21 -31.83
C LEU A 628 31.59 1.13 -32.58
N SER A 629 30.49 1.79 -32.91
CA SER A 629 30.55 3.10 -33.55
C SER A 629 31.12 4.07 -32.53
N LEU A 630 32.44 4.19 -32.54
CA LEU A 630 33.18 5.23 -31.85
C LEU A 630 32.58 6.60 -32.23
N PRO A 631 32.62 7.59 -31.33
CA PRO A 631 32.44 8.98 -31.73
C PRO A 631 33.25 9.24 -33.00
N GLU A 632 32.74 10.05 -33.93
CA GLU A 632 33.38 10.28 -35.23
C GLU A 632 34.86 10.73 -35.09
N SER A 633 35.21 11.34 -33.94
CA SER A 633 36.57 11.73 -33.55
C SER A 633 37.53 10.59 -33.16
N LEU A 634 37.03 9.36 -32.97
CA LEU A 634 37.76 8.19 -32.53
C LEU A 634 37.69 7.03 -33.54
N LYS A 635 36.87 7.14 -34.61
CA LYS A 635 36.95 6.24 -35.76
C LYS A 635 38.29 6.49 -36.48
N ILE A 636 39.15 5.47 -36.56
CA ILE A 636 40.43 5.51 -37.28
C ILE A 636 40.19 5.31 -38.78
#